data_AF-A0AAV2SQ19-F1
#
_entry.id   AF-A0AAV2SQ19-F1
#
_cell.length_a   1.000
_cell.length_b   1.000
_cell.length_c   1.000
_cell.angle_alpha   90.00
_cell.angle_beta   90.00
_cell.angle_gamma   90.00
#
_symmetry.space_group_name_H-M   'P 1'
#
loop_
_entity.id
_entity.type
_entity.pdbx_description
1 polymer ?
#
loop_
_entity_poly.entity_id
_entity_poly.type
_entity_poly.pdbx_seq_one_letter_code
_entity_poly.pdbx_strand_id
1 'polypeptide(L)'
;MSSSGEPAASQSFTPFWIPAPGSPSTPVVGNPVANPVPNGELGNLSAAGVSTNTTVMTQDITTMANAVPQEFGNGLSESTETESTQQQQHQQQQQQQQPQQQQKQQQHQQQQSQQQQPQQQNCQIQQSQQETKLQDTKFQDTKLQETKFQAETTLVVETSPIHGEATLEVVAPQAVIGSTDPTTTTTTTIEVSGDAPPTCSSGAPGKYFPDNTGANATTKIADDEKGKTKVQRRRLSPSHREMIIDLVFNEKKTSREVARYMGLPQSTVMSVVQVFKKEHRIHKKTATGRKRRLTTAQEFQLFEMSQERDNISVDEIRTRFLQQCPEFGHISKTTIYRTLERGKKGLIGMDPPPERYLEPIERYWGPKNKKVIKKSGSSPEVSNSNAILEPSVSIMEETGPIETATPDKDVGRQRRSLSIAEREMIISLFFNENRTIREVADFMHLAKSTVSSVVQVFKKEHRIQRKTSTGRKKKLSDDHEQMIMEILSQKEDITIEETKNRFLSLNPDVPNISKSTIYRIMENCQSKLRARSDMEVFVGSFVHSTEDNPLVILPGMVMGVLNTKIEFMESLEELDHLKAEYGFTDSNIHYMTPTQFMMPGLIDTHIHASQFPNNGVAMDMPLLEWLQTYTFPTEANFSDTLFAREVYSKVVERLLRNGTTTAAYFGTIHLEGSKILADVVHDKGQRALIGKVNMMRNCPEYYKETSVQESIRDTEEFIRYVKSIQSPLVSPIITPRFAPTCPEDQLAGLGQLAAKYSCHIQSHLCETQPECNWVKELFPWAKSYTDVYDSMRLLGDKSIMAHCIWLSDDEIYTLRERGVGIAHCPNSNVSIRSGLCDVRRLLNHGLKVGLGTDCSGGYSPSMLDAMRHALQVSNVLALDRDNDYQRIIYKDAFKMATLGGAKVLNMDDRIGNFEIDKEFDALLIDVSASGSAIDIFSKDTLDDKVQKFLYNGDDRNIARVYVAGHRILDLHSKNLH
;
A
#
# COMPACT_ATOMS: atom_id res chain seq x y z
N MET A 1 -32.89 32.91 -38.93
CA MET A 1 -32.05 34.14 -38.91
C MET A 1 -30.62 33.65 -38.75
N SER A 2 -29.84 33.48 -39.83
CA SER A 2 -29.17 34.51 -40.68
C SER A 2 -27.80 34.92 -40.10
N SER A 3 -26.69 35.02 -40.84
CA SER A 3 -26.26 34.57 -42.21
C SER A 3 -24.72 34.77 -42.28
N SER A 4 -23.91 34.58 -43.34
CA SER A 4 -23.95 34.12 -44.75
C SER A 4 -22.48 33.96 -45.22
N GLY A 5 -22.10 33.23 -46.28
CA GLY A 5 -22.87 32.44 -47.25
C GLY A 5 -21.98 31.94 -48.42
N GLU A 6 -22.49 30.91 -49.11
CA GLU A 6 -22.36 30.49 -50.53
C GLU A 6 -21.41 31.16 -51.57
N PRO A 7 -21.13 30.53 -52.75
CA PRO A 7 -21.27 29.10 -53.11
C PRO A 7 -20.08 28.52 -53.93
N ALA A 8 -20.14 27.22 -54.23
CA ALA A 8 -19.42 26.57 -55.33
C ALA A 8 -20.39 25.82 -56.26
N ALA A 9 -20.10 25.73 -57.56
CA ALA A 9 -21.01 25.20 -58.58
C ALA A 9 -20.85 23.69 -58.83
N SER A 10 -21.85 23.08 -59.48
CA SER A 10 -22.03 21.63 -59.64
C SER A 10 -21.88 21.11 -61.08
N GLN A 11 -21.49 19.83 -61.23
CA GLN A 11 -21.73 18.86 -62.34
C GLN A 11 -20.59 17.79 -62.37
N SER A 12 -20.77 16.53 -62.80
CA SER A 12 -21.96 15.66 -62.89
C SER A 12 -21.59 14.17 -63.16
N PHE A 13 -22.28 13.24 -62.49
CA PHE A 13 -22.65 11.86 -62.87
C PHE A 13 -21.66 10.78 -63.41
N THR A 14 -21.23 9.88 -62.50
CA THR A 14 -21.39 8.39 -62.57
C THR A 14 -20.64 7.56 -63.68
N PRO A 15 -20.79 6.21 -63.84
CA PRO A 15 -19.68 5.28 -63.53
C PRO A 15 -19.40 4.15 -64.58
N PHE A 16 -18.42 3.25 -64.33
CA PHE A 16 -18.55 1.75 -64.31
C PHE A 16 -17.21 0.96 -64.29
N TRP A 17 -17.16 -0.04 -63.40
CA TRP A 17 -16.54 -1.39 -63.54
C TRP A 17 -15.02 -1.68 -63.55
N ILE A 18 -14.74 -2.95 -63.21
CA ILE A 18 -13.45 -3.63 -63.01
C ILE A 18 -13.36 -4.81 -64.00
N PRO A 19 -12.15 -5.17 -64.47
CA PRO A 19 -11.85 -6.59 -64.75
C PRO A 19 -10.53 -7.07 -64.14
N ALA A 20 -10.41 -8.40 -63.98
CA ALA A 20 -9.19 -9.12 -63.63
C ALA A 20 -9.07 -10.38 -64.55
N PRO A 21 -8.06 -11.25 -64.38
CA PRO A 21 -6.78 -11.16 -65.08
C PRO A 21 -6.64 -12.17 -66.24
N GLY A 22 -5.58 -12.05 -67.06
CA GLY A 22 -5.27 -13.02 -68.11
C GLY A 22 -3.82 -12.98 -68.61
N SER A 23 -3.25 -14.16 -68.82
CA SER A 23 -1.96 -14.44 -69.49
C SER A 23 -2.21 -15.11 -70.85
N PRO A 24 -1.39 -14.92 -71.92
CA PRO A 24 -0.26 -15.86 -72.10
C PRO A 24 0.95 -15.41 -72.98
N SER A 25 1.96 -16.30 -73.02
CA SER A 25 2.89 -16.64 -74.13
C SER A 25 4.10 -15.74 -74.53
N THR A 26 5.12 -16.44 -75.04
CA THR A 26 6.48 -16.01 -75.45
C THR A 26 6.68 -15.95 -76.97
N PRO A 27 7.78 -15.34 -77.49
CA PRO A 27 8.81 -16.19 -78.13
C PRO A 27 10.29 -15.70 -77.99
N VAL A 28 11.22 -16.48 -78.54
CA VAL A 28 12.72 -16.38 -78.49
C VAL A 28 13.31 -16.09 -79.91
N VAL A 29 14.61 -15.85 -80.19
CA VAL A 29 15.90 -16.23 -79.57
C VAL A 29 17.04 -15.22 -79.92
N GLY A 30 18.18 -15.26 -79.22
CA GLY A 30 19.44 -14.61 -79.65
C GLY A 30 20.65 -14.90 -78.73
N ASN A 31 21.81 -15.26 -79.29
CA ASN A 31 23.06 -15.65 -78.59
C ASN A 31 24.27 -15.09 -79.39
N PRO A 32 25.44 -14.69 -78.80
CA PRO A 32 26.61 -15.60 -78.84
C PRO A 32 27.79 -15.40 -77.82
N VAL A 33 28.32 -16.52 -77.30
CA VAL A 33 29.73 -17.03 -77.39
C VAL A 33 30.98 -16.19 -76.92
N ALA A 34 31.67 -16.74 -75.89
CA ALA A 34 33.14 -16.89 -75.65
C ALA A 34 34.06 -15.81 -74.98
N ASN A 35 35.19 -16.35 -74.47
CA ASN A 35 36.27 -15.75 -73.64
C ASN A 35 37.25 -14.84 -74.42
N PRO A 36 38.19 -14.17 -73.71
CA PRO A 36 39.60 -14.53 -73.92
C PRO A 36 40.48 -14.63 -72.66
N VAL A 37 41.70 -15.13 -72.85
CA VAL A 37 42.84 -15.17 -71.90
C VAL A 37 44.04 -14.44 -72.56
N PRO A 38 44.94 -13.81 -71.78
CA PRO A 38 46.34 -13.65 -72.22
C PRO A 38 47.39 -14.09 -71.16
N ASN A 39 48.61 -14.40 -71.64
CA ASN A 39 49.77 -14.86 -70.86
C ASN A 39 50.92 -13.82 -70.85
N GLY A 40 51.78 -13.88 -69.82
CA GLY A 40 53.20 -13.47 -69.87
C GLY A 40 53.51 -11.95 -69.78
N GLU A 41 54.76 -11.52 -69.57
CA GLU A 41 55.96 -12.24 -69.05
C GLU A 41 57.07 -11.25 -68.63
N LEU A 42 58.06 -11.73 -67.83
CA LEU A 42 59.44 -11.20 -67.63
C LEU A 42 59.68 -9.78 -67.03
N GLY A 43 60.59 -9.70 -66.04
CA GLY A 43 61.16 -8.45 -65.52
C GLY A 43 62.11 -8.64 -64.31
N ASN A 44 63.41 -8.40 -64.49
CA ASN A 44 64.50 -8.66 -63.52
C ASN A 44 65.03 -7.33 -62.90
N LEU A 45 65.80 -7.25 -61.80
CA LEU A 45 66.57 -8.18 -60.92
C LEU A 45 66.62 -7.51 -59.49
N SER A 46 67.43 -7.76 -58.43
CA SER A 46 68.53 -8.69 -58.08
C SER A 46 68.87 -8.65 -56.56
N ALA A 47 69.32 -9.80 -56.01
CA ALA A 47 70.40 -10.00 -55.02
C ALA A 47 70.35 -9.39 -53.58
N ALA A 48 70.88 -10.03 -52.52
CA ALA A 48 71.28 -11.44 -52.30
C ALA A 48 71.64 -11.75 -50.80
N GLY A 49 71.53 -13.03 -50.41
CA GLY A 49 72.27 -13.66 -49.28
C GLY A 49 71.57 -13.69 -47.90
N VAL A 50 71.74 -14.71 -47.03
CA VAL A 50 72.58 -15.93 -47.05
C VAL A 50 71.84 -17.14 -46.41
N SER A 51 72.28 -18.35 -46.77
CA SER A 51 71.89 -19.73 -46.39
C SER A 51 72.11 -20.10 -44.90
N THR A 52 71.74 -21.27 -44.33
CA THR A 52 71.79 -22.70 -44.79
C THR A 52 70.63 -23.58 -44.26
N ASN A 53 70.70 -24.92 -44.44
CA ASN A 53 69.57 -25.85 -44.49
C ASN A 53 69.95 -27.28 -43.98
N THR A 54 68.94 -28.16 -43.82
CA THR A 54 69.01 -29.65 -43.89
C THR A 54 69.40 -30.51 -42.66
N THR A 55 68.36 -31.04 -41.96
CA THR A 55 67.99 -32.47 -41.74
C THR A 55 69.05 -33.59 -41.52
N VAL A 56 68.80 -34.55 -40.57
CA VAL A 56 68.81 -36.06 -40.73
C VAL A 56 69.14 -36.89 -39.43
N MET A 57 68.20 -37.79 -39.06
CA MET A 57 68.28 -39.15 -38.42
C MET A 57 69.04 -39.54 -37.10
N THR A 58 68.23 -40.11 -36.17
CA THR A 58 68.30 -41.44 -35.48
C THR A 58 69.39 -41.94 -34.49
N GLN A 59 68.89 -42.78 -33.54
CA GLN A 59 69.40 -44.07 -33.01
C GLN A 59 70.03 -44.20 -31.57
N ASP A 60 69.20 -44.76 -30.67
CA ASP A 60 69.36 -46.05 -29.96
C ASP A 60 70.28 -46.33 -28.73
N ILE A 61 69.68 -47.12 -27.81
CA ILE A 61 70.24 -48.21 -26.95
C ILE A 61 70.91 -47.89 -25.58
N THR A 62 70.10 -48.05 -24.51
CA THR A 62 70.22 -49.00 -23.37
C THR A 62 71.55 -49.15 -22.56
N THR A 63 71.49 -49.11 -21.21
CA THR A 63 71.71 -50.28 -20.28
C THR A 63 71.84 -49.94 -18.76
N MET A 64 70.89 -50.47 -17.96
CA MET A 64 70.92 -50.94 -16.54
C MET A 64 71.81 -50.37 -15.39
N ALA A 65 71.12 -49.82 -14.36
CA ALA A 65 70.94 -50.37 -12.99
C ALA A 65 71.87 -50.09 -11.77
N ASN A 66 71.19 -50.06 -10.60
CA ASN A 66 71.57 -50.43 -9.22
C ASN A 66 72.13 -49.41 -8.19
N ALA A 67 71.72 -49.70 -6.93
CA ALA A 67 72.31 -49.38 -5.61
C ALA A 67 71.64 -48.28 -4.74
N VAL A 68 71.51 -48.64 -3.44
CA VAL A 68 70.66 -48.06 -2.37
C VAL A 68 71.53 -47.17 -1.40
N PRO A 69 71.10 -46.72 -0.20
CA PRO A 69 70.92 -45.28 0.11
C PRO A 69 71.86 -44.72 1.21
N GLN A 70 71.68 -43.45 1.60
CA GLN A 70 72.08 -42.95 2.94
C GLN A 70 71.26 -41.72 3.42
N GLU A 71 71.42 -41.36 4.69
CA GLU A 71 70.53 -40.46 5.47
C GLU A 71 71.16 -39.09 5.85
N PHE A 72 70.33 -38.25 6.52
CA PHE A 72 70.64 -37.02 7.28
C PHE A 72 70.94 -35.71 6.52
N GLY A 73 70.18 -34.65 6.87
CA GLY A 73 70.47 -33.25 6.51
C GLY A 73 69.29 -32.30 6.74
N ASN A 74 69.41 -31.36 7.69
CA ASN A 74 68.36 -30.39 8.03
C ASN A 74 68.08 -29.36 6.92
N GLY A 75 66.83 -28.87 6.84
CA GLY A 75 66.59 -27.42 6.90
C GLY A 75 65.77 -26.74 5.77
N LEU A 76 64.53 -26.36 6.13
CA LEU A 76 63.75 -25.20 5.65
C LEU A 76 63.33 -25.09 4.17
N SER A 77 62.13 -24.50 3.99
CA SER A 77 61.56 -23.88 2.79
C SER A 77 61.67 -24.62 1.44
N GLU A 78 60.55 -25.14 0.95
CA GLU A 78 59.68 -24.41 -0.02
C GLU A 78 58.29 -25.06 -0.11
N SER A 79 57.31 -24.37 -0.68
CA SER A 79 55.88 -24.78 -0.65
C SER A 79 55.12 -24.30 -1.89
N THR A 80 55.39 -24.91 -3.05
CA THR A 80 54.94 -24.35 -4.35
C THR A 80 54.62 -25.35 -5.47
N GLU A 81 54.77 -26.67 -5.29
CA GLU A 81 54.67 -27.65 -6.40
C GLU A 81 53.43 -28.57 -6.41
N THR A 82 52.64 -28.61 -5.33
CA THR A 82 51.51 -29.56 -5.22
C THR A 82 50.23 -29.13 -5.94
N GLU A 83 49.98 -27.82 -6.12
CA GLU A 83 48.73 -27.32 -6.73
C GLU A 83 48.78 -27.27 -8.26
N SER A 84 49.92 -26.90 -8.85
CA SER A 84 50.11 -26.85 -10.31
C SER A 84 49.89 -28.21 -10.97
N THR A 85 50.41 -29.27 -10.35
CA THR A 85 50.29 -30.65 -10.80
C THR A 85 48.82 -31.13 -10.82
N GLN A 86 48.01 -30.74 -9.82
CA GLN A 86 46.58 -31.07 -9.79
C GLN A 86 45.78 -30.28 -10.82
N GLN A 87 46.06 -28.98 -11.01
CA GLN A 87 45.40 -28.17 -12.03
C GLN A 87 45.66 -28.68 -13.46
N GLN A 88 46.90 -29.10 -13.77
CA GLN A 88 47.22 -29.66 -15.09
C GLN A 88 46.49 -30.99 -15.35
N GLN A 89 46.42 -31.89 -14.37
CA GLN A 89 45.66 -33.14 -14.51
C GLN A 89 44.16 -32.88 -14.72
N HIS A 90 43.58 -31.89 -14.02
CA HIS A 90 42.18 -31.54 -14.18
C HIS A 90 41.88 -30.91 -15.55
N GLN A 91 42.77 -30.02 -16.05
CA GLN A 91 42.64 -29.47 -17.41
C GLN A 91 42.74 -30.57 -18.50
N GLN A 92 43.66 -31.52 -18.37
CA GLN A 92 43.76 -32.63 -19.32
C GLN A 92 42.49 -33.51 -19.34
N GLN A 93 41.88 -33.78 -18.18
CA GLN A 93 40.61 -34.51 -18.12
C GLN A 93 39.46 -33.73 -18.77
N GLN A 94 39.35 -32.41 -18.55
CA GLN A 94 38.32 -31.59 -19.19
C GLN A 94 38.47 -31.53 -20.72
N GLN A 95 39.71 -31.37 -21.23
CA GLN A 95 39.99 -31.34 -22.67
C GLN A 95 39.63 -32.66 -23.39
N GLN A 96 39.74 -33.81 -22.70
CA GLN A 96 39.36 -35.11 -23.27
C GLN A 96 37.84 -35.37 -23.26
N GLN A 97 37.09 -34.76 -22.34
CA GLN A 97 35.65 -35.02 -22.19
C GLN A 97 34.75 -34.11 -23.05
N GLN A 98 35.15 -32.85 -23.27
CA GLN A 98 34.35 -31.88 -24.03
C GLN A 98 33.96 -32.36 -25.46
N PRO A 99 34.86 -32.93 -26.28
CA PRO A 99 34.49 -33.38 -27.64
C PRO A 99 33.44 -34.49 -27.64
N GLN A 100 33.48 -35.40 -26.66
CA GLN A 100 32.53 -36.51 -26.54
C GLN A 100 31.14 -36.02 -26.09
N GLN A 101 31.09 -34.99 -25.24
CA GLN A 101 29.81 -34.36 -24.86
C GLN A 101 29.19 -33.60 -26.03
N GLN A 102 29.98 -32.86 -26.82
CA GLN A 102 29.48 -32.18 -28.02
C GLN A 102 28.96 -33.17 -29.08
N GLN A 103 29.65 -34.29 -29.33
CA GLN A 103 29.13 -35.33 -30.24
C GLN A 103 27.80 -35.93 -29.75
N LYS A 104 27.65 -36.19 -28.45
CA LYS A 104 26.38 -36.66 -27.87
C LYS A 104 25.25 -35.64 -28.02
N GLN A 105 25.52 -34.34 -27.79
CA GLN A 105 24.53 -33.29 -28.00
C GLN A 105 24.11 -33.17 -29.47
N GLN A 106 25.05 -33.22 -30.42
CA GLN A 106 24.74 -33.17 -31.86
C GLN A 106 23.92 -34.39 -32.31
N GLN A 107 24.25 -35.60 -31.85
CA GLN A 107 23.45 -36.80 -32.14
C GLN A 107 22.02 -36.67 -31.57
N HIS A 108 21.86 -36.12 -30.37
CA HIS A 108 20.55 -35.95 -29.76
C HIS A 108 19.71 -34.88 -30.48
N GLN A 109 20.31 -33.76 -30.89
CA GLN A 109 19.65 -32.76 -31.73
C GLN A 109 19.23 -33.32 -33.09
N GLN A 110 20.06 -34.15 -33.74
CA GLN A 110 19.68 -34.82 -34.99
C GLN A 110 18.50 -35.79 -34.81
N GLN A 111 18.47 -36.56 -33.72
CA GLN A 111 17.35 -37.45 -33.41
C GLN A 111 16.04 -36.67 -33.13
N GLN A 112 16.09 -35.58 -32.36
CA GLN A 112 14.92 -34.72 -32.15
C GLN A 112 14.43 -34.08 -33.47
N SER A 113 15.37 -33.60 -34.31
CA SER A 113 15.05 -33.02 -35.63
C SER A 113 14.29 -34.00 -36.53
N GLN A 114 14.73 -35.26 -36.57
CA GLN A 114 14.11 -36.32 -37.38
C GLN A 114 12.71 -36.73 -36.87
N GLN A 115 12.42 -36.54 -35.58
CA GLN A 115 11.10 -36.84 -35.00
C GLN A 115 10.10 -35.68 -35.15
N GLN A 116 10.55 -34.42 -35.15
CA GLN A 116 9.67 -33.25 -35.20
C GLN A 116 9.17 -32.89 -36.61
N GLN A 117 9.99 -33.08 -37.66
CA GLN A 117 9.61 -32.70 -39.03
C GLN A 117 8.29 -33.35 -39.52
N PRO A 118 8.04 -34.67 -39.33
CA PRO A 118 6.77 -35.29 -39.74
C PRO A 118 5.55 -34.80 -38.94
N GLN A 119 5.76 -34.35 -37.70
CA GLN A 119 4.70 -33.81 -36.84
C GLN A 119 4.30 -32.39 -37.28
N GLN A 120 5.29 -31.54 -37.59
CA GLN A 120 5.06 -30.19 -38.09
C GLN A 120 4.31 -30.19 -39.44
N GLN A 121 4.69 -31.07 -40.38
CA GLN A 121 3.96 -31.21 -41.66
C GLN A 121 2.50 -31.66 -41.46
N ASN A 122 2.24 -32.64 -40.58
CA ASN A 122 0.87 -33.05 -40.27
C ASN A 122 0.05 -31.91 -39.63
N CYS A 123 0.67 -31.10 -38.78
CA CYS A 123 0.01 -29.95 -38.14
C CYS A 123 -0.37 -28.87 -39.18
N GLN A 124 0.53 -28.53 -40.10
CA GLN A 124 0.25 -27.61 -41.21
C GLN A 124 -0.88 -28.11 -42.12
N ILE A 125 -0.91 -29.42 -42.44
CA ILE A 125 -1.99 -30.03 -43.24
C ILE A 125 -3.34 -29.98 -42.50
N GLN A 126 -3.35 -30.12 -41.17
CA GLN A 126 -4.57 -29.96 -40.37
C GLN A 126 -5.03 -28.50 -40.30
N GLN A 127 -4.11 -27.54 -40.16
CA GLN A 127 -4.42 -26.11 -40.20
C GLN A 127 -5.03 -25.69 -41.54
N SER A 128 -4.43 -26.05 -42.68
CA SER A 128 -4.99 -25.68 -43.99
C SER A 128 -6.36 -26.32 -44.25
N GLN A 129 -6.63 -27.52 -43.72
CA GLN A 129 -7.95 -28.15 -43.76
C GLN A 129 -8.99 -27.46 -42.85
N GLN A 130 -8.56 -26.87 -41.73
CA GLN A 130 -9.44 -26.05 -40.88
C GLN A 130 -9.73 -24.69 -41.52
N GLU A 131 -8.72 -24.01 -42.08
CA GLU A 131 -8.89 -22.73 -42.78
C GLU A 131 -9.85 -22.86 -43.97
N THR A 132 -9.72 -23.92 -44.77
CA THR A 132 -10.63 -24.20 -45.90
C THR A 132 -12.09 -24.29 -45.42
N LYS A 133 -12.35 -25.07 -44.35
CA LYS A 133 -13.69 -25.17 -43.75
C LYS A 133 -14.19 -23.85 -43.16
N LEU A 134 -13.30 -23.03 -42.61
CA LEU A 134 -13.67 -21.73 -42.05
C LEU A 134 -14.05 -20.71 -43.14
N GLN A 135 -13.40 -20.79 -44.31
CA GLN A 135 -13.77 -20.02 -45.49
C GLN A 135 -15.13 -20.48 -46.06
N ASP A 136 -15.35 -21.79 -46.23
CA ASP A 136 -16.64 -22.34 -46.68
C ASP A 136 -17.80 -21.91 -45.75
N THR A 137 -17.57 -21.92 -44.43
CA THR A 137 -18.58 -21.50 -43.43
C THR A 137 -18.93 -20.02 -43.57
N LYS A 138 -17.91 -19.14 -43.65
CA LYS A 138 -18.12 -17.69 -43.88
C LYS A 138 -18.85 -17.41 -45.20
N PHE A 139 -18.62 -18.21 -46.24
CA PHE A 139 -19.28 -18.07 -47.54
C PHE A 139 -20.78 -18.43 -47.50
N GLN A 140 -21.20 -19.30 -46.57
CA GLN A 140 -22.62 -19.57 -46.33
C GLN A 140 -23.28 -18.50 -45.44
N ASP A 141 -22.63 -18.06 -44.37
CA ASP A 141 -23.17 -17.00 -43.49
C ASP A 141 -23.39 -15.68 -44.24
N THR A 142 -22.49 -15.32 -45.16
CA THR A 142 -22.61 -14.11 -45.98
C THR A 142 -23.89 -14.15 -46.84
N LYS A 143 -24.20 -15.30 -47.45
CA LYS A 143 -25.45 -15.49 -48.22
C LYS A 143 -26.72 -15.44 -47.35
N LEU A 144 -26.64 -15.87 -46.08
CA LEU A 144 -27.76 -15.73 -45.13
C LEU A 144 -27.98 -14.27 -44.68
N GLN A 145 -26.94 -13.43 -44.66
CA GLN A 145 -27.09 -12.02 -44.33
C GLN A 145 -27.64 -11.20 -45.53
N GLU A 146 -27.16 -11.45 -46.75
CA GLU A 146 -27.69 -10.80 -47.96
C GLU A 146 -29.19 -11.08 -48.17
N THR A 147 -29.67 -12.28 -47.83
CA THR A 147 -31.10 -12.63 -47.92
C THR A 147 -31.96 -12.02 -46.81
N LYS A 148 -31.39 -11.57 -45.69
CA LYS A 148 -32.12 -10.78 -44.68
C LYS A 148 -32.18 -9.30 -45.04
N PHE A 149 -31.12 -8.74 -45.62
CA PHE A 149 -31.03 -7.29 -45.86
C PHE A 149 -32.02 -6.75 -46.92
N GLN A 150 -32.69 -7.63 -47.68
CA GLN A 150 -33.76 -7.25 -48.62
C GLN A 150 -35.17 -7.19 -47.98
N ALA A 151 -35.35 -7.58 -46.71
CA ALA A 151 -36.67 -7.72 -46.10
C ALA A 151 -37.16 -6.49 -45.31
N GLU A 152 -36.28 -5.60 -44.86
CA GLU A 152 -36.61 -4.55 -43.87
C GLU A 152 -36.31 -3.12 -44.36
N THR A 153 -36.99 -2.68 -45.43
CA THR A 153 -36.94 -1.27 -45.89
C THR A 153 -38.33 -0.72 -46.24
N THR A 154 -39.30 -0.79 -45.31
CA THR A 154 -40.55 -0.02 -45.43
C THR A 154 -41.22 0.23 -44.07
N LEU A 155 -41.10 1.44 -43.52
CA LEU A 155 -42.25 2.28 -43.10
C LEU A 155 -41.83 3.61 -42.44
N VAL A 156 -42.70 4.59 -42.68
CA VAL A 156 -42.61 6.05 -42.47
C VAL A 156 -42.58 6.48 -40.99
N VAL A 157 -42.04 7.68 -40.74
CA VAL A 157 -42.03 8.39 -39.44
C VAL A 157 -43.36 9.09 -39.16
N GLU A 158 -43.87 9.01 -37.92
CA GLU A 158 -44.82 10.00 -37.38
C GLU A 158 -44.61 10.24 -35.86
N THR A 159 -45.41 11.10 -35.23
CA THR A 159 -44.97 11.96 -34.10
C THR A 159 -45.41 11.58 -32.67
N SER A 160 -44.72 12.16 -31.69
CA SER A 160 -44.90 12.06 -30.21
C SER A 160 -46.21 12.75 -29.70
N PRO A 161 -46.54 12.73 -28.37
CA PRO A 161 -45.94 12.05 -27.19
C PRO A 161 -46.99 11.36 -26.25
N ILE A 162 -46.61 11.04 -24.99
CA ILE A 162 -47.40 10.96 -23.71
C ILE A 162 -47.11 9.71 -22.84
N HIS A 163 -47.40 9.81 -21.53
CA HIS A 163 -47.13 8.91 -20.40
C HIS A 163 -47.55 7.43 -20.53
N GLY A 164 -46.88 6.56 -19.75
CA GLY A 164 -47.40 5.27 -19.28
C GLY A 164 -46.43 4.57 -18.31
N GLU A 165 -46.92 4.07 -17.17
CA GLU A 165 -46.17 3.13 -16.32
C GLU A 165 -46.33 1.70 -16.86
N ALA A 166 -45.30 0.86 -16.72
CA ALA A 166 -45.43 -0.59 -16.90
C ALA A 166 -44.44 -1.34 -15.98
N THR A 167 -44.99 -2.23 -15.15
CA THR A 167 -44.21 -3.24 -14.40
C THR A 167 -43.80 -4.38 -15.33
N LEU A 168 -42.64 -4.99 -15.07
CA LEU A 168 -42.22 -6.22 -15.72
C LEU A 168 -41.80 -7.26 -14.67
N GLU A 169 -42.43 -8.44 -14.75
CA GLU A 169 -42.03 -9.63 -14.00
C GLU A 169 -40.79 -10.26 -14.63
N VAL A 170 -39.96 -10.94 -13.83
CA VAL A 170 -38.87 -11.79 -14.33
C VAL A 170 -39.11 -13.22 -13.87
N VAL A 171 -39.45 -14.08 -14.82
CA VAL A 171 -39.66 -15.51 -14.59
C VAL A 171 -38.31 -16.23 -14.54
N ALA A 172 -38.07 -16.99 -13.46
CA ALA A 172 -36.91 -17.85 -13.33
C ALA A 172 -37.28 -19.32 -13.61
N PRO A 173 -36.52 -20.07 -14.44
CA PRO A 173 -36.79 -21.49 -14.68
C PRO A 173 -36.27 -22.37 -13.55
N GLN A 174 -37.13 -23.24 -13.01
CA GLN A 174 -36.72 -24.39 -12.18
C GLN A 174 -36.66 -25.67 -13.03
N ALA A 175 -35.73 -26.57 -12.69
CA ALA A 175 -35.73 -27.94 -13.20
C ALA A 175 -35.44 -28.97 -12.08
N VAL A 176 -36.54 -29.40 -11.46
CA VAL A 176 -36.85 -30.78 -11.01
C VAL A 176 -35.90 -31.53 -10.06
N ILE A 177 -36.49 -31.95 -8.93
CA ILE A 177 -35.97 -32.75 -7.83
C ILE A 177 -35.78 -34.23 -8.21
N GLY A 178 -34.81 -34.91 -7.61
CA GLY A 178 -34.80 -36.37 -7.43
C GLY A 178 -34.42 -36.76 -6.00
N SER A 179 -35.30 -37.46 -5.27
CA SER A 179 -35.16 -37.71 -3.82
C SER A 179 -35.25 -39.20 -3.46
N THR A 180 -34.28 -39.72 -2.72
CA THR A 180 -34.40 -40.95 -1.90
C THR A 180 -33.55 -40.83 -0.63
N ASP A 181 -33.99 -41.49 0.43
CA ASP A 181 -33.52 -41.43 1.83
C ASP A 181 -34.16 -42.65 2.57
N PRO A 182 -33.70 -43.17 3.74
CA PRO A 182 -32.52 -42.86 4.55
C PRO A 182 -31.69 -44.11 5.00
N THR A 183 -30.76 -43.88 5.95
CA THR A 183 -30.17 -44.85 6.91
C THR A 183 -29.20 -45.96 6.44
N THR A 184 -27.97 -45.91 6.95
CA THR A 184 -27.50 -46.90 7.96
C THR A 184 -26.29 -46.38 8.75
N THR A 185 -26.07 -46.91 9.95
CA THR A 185 -24.98 -46.52 10.86
C THR A 185 -23.86 -47.55 10.81
N THR A 186 -22.59 -47.13 10.76
CA THR A 186 -21.47 -48.01 11.18
C THR A 186 -20.32 -47.19 11.77
N THR A 187 -19.85 -47.60 12.95
CA THR A 187 -18.65 -47.07 13.61
C THR A 187 -17.47 -47.97 13.28
N THR A 188 -16.33 -47.40 12.88
CA THR A 188 -15.07 -48.15 12.78
C THR A 188 -13.93 -47.37 13.44
N THR A 189 -13.55 -47.82 14.62
CA THR A 189 -12.29 -47.44 15.29
C THR A 189 -11.11 -48.14 14.62
N ILE A 190 -10.00 -47.44 14.43
CA ILE A 190 -8.68 -48.05 14.18
C ILE A 190 -7.67 -47.39 15.13
N GLU A 191 -7.08 -48.19 16.01
CA GLU A 191 -5.87 -47.87 16.77
C GLU A 191 -4.69 -48.72 16.26
N VAL A 192 -3.50 -48.42 16.81
CA VAL A 192 -2.31 -49.27 17.02
C VAL A 192 -1.07 -48.88 16.21
N SER A 193 0.04 -48.70 16.95
CA SER A 193 1.44 -48.50 16.51
C SER A 193 1.75 -47.27 15.63
N GLY A 194 2.82 -46.50 15.83
CA GLY A 194 3.82 -46.50 16.90
C GLY A 194 5.15 -47.14 16.52
N ASP A 195 6.15 -46.30 16.23
CA ASP A 195 7.56 -46.52 16.57
C ASP A 195 8.34 -45.19 16.49
N ALA A 196 9.53 -45.12 17.11
CA ALA A 196 10.35 -43.91 17.19
C ALA A 196 11.71 -44.06 16.48
N PRO A 197 12.29 -42.98 15.91
CA PRO A 197 13.60 -43.04 15.26
C PRO A 197 14.77 -43.20 16.26
N PRO A 198 15.88 -43.84 15.87
CA PRO A 198 17.01 -44.14 16.74
C PRO A 198 17.93 -42.93 17.01
N THR A 199 18.92 -43.14 17.89
CA THR A 199 19.87 -42.11 18.38
C THR A 199 21.33 -42.45 18.01
N CYS A 200 22.27 -41.62 18.50
CA CYS A 200 23.74 -41.77 18.50
C CYS A 200 24.50 -41.31 17.22
N SER A 201 25.76 -40.85 17.29
CA SER A 201 26.56 -40.27 18.41
C SER A 201 27.92 -39.72 17.90
N SER A 202 28.68 -39.00 18.75
CA SER A 202 30.08 -38.53 18.57
C SER A 202 30.30 -37.45 17.49
N GLY A 203 31.36 -36.61 17.55
CA GLY A 203 32.41 -36.43 18.56
C GLY A 203 33.24 -35.14 18.31
N ALA A 204 33.87 -34.57 19.35
CA ALA A 204 34.66 -33.32 19.26
C ALA A 204 36.18 -33.59 19.05
N PRO A 205 36.99 -32.59 18.62
CA PRO A 205 37.53 -31.55 19.53
C PRO A 205 37.61 -30.13 18.88
N GLY A 206 37.98 -29.03 19.55
CA GLY A 206 38.30 -28.75 20.97
C GLY A 206 39.26 -27.55 21.15
N LYS A 207 39.46 -27.07 22.40
CA LYS A 207 40.33 -25.93 22.85
C LYS A 207 39.77 -24.52 22.58
N TYR A 208 39.96 -23.49 23.42
CA TYR A 208 40.60 -23.37 24.76
C TYR A 208 39.83 -22.34 25.65
N PHE A 209 39.90 -22.49 26.98
CA PHE A 209 39.47 -21.50 28.00
C PHE A 209 40.70 -20.91 28.73
N PRO A 210 40.58 -19.74 29.38
CA PRO A 210 40.37 -19.69 30.85
C PRO A 210 39.02 -19.03 31.23
N ASP A 211 38.31 -19.35 32.32
CA ASP A 211 38.66 -19.39 33.77
C ASP A 211 38.96 -18.00 34.36
N ASN A 212 38.42 -17.54 35.50
CA ASN A 212 37.45 -18.10 36.49
C ASN A 212 36.84 -16.85 37.24
N THR A 213 35.59 -16.78 37.75
CA THR A 213 35.08 -17.32 39.03
C THR A 213 33.56 -17.08 39.21
N GLY A 214 32.92 -17.77 40.17
CA GLY A 214 31.46 -17.87 40.37
C GLY A 214 30.68 -16.61 40.80
N ALA A 215 29.38 -16.70 41.17
CA ALA A 215 28.72 -17.86 41.80
C ALA A 215 27.24 -18.10 41.40
N ASN A 216 26.78 -19.33 41.61
CA ASN A 216 25.42 -19.82 41.34
C ASN A 216 24.36 -19.31 42.33
N ALA A 217 23.10 -19.27 41.88
CA ALA A 217 21.92 -19.07 42.73
C ALA A 217 20.74 -19.97 42.29
N THR A 218 20.86 -21.27 42.52
CA THR A 218 19.77 -22.26 42.31
C THR A 218 18.62 -22.04 43.29
N THR A 219 17.40 -21.89 42.79
CA THR A 219 16.17 -21.97 43.62
C THR A 219 15.82 -23.42 43.93
N LYS A 220 15.80 -23.79 45.21
CA LYS A 220 15.07 -24.97 45.67
C LYS A 220 13.57 -24.66 45.71
N ILE A 221 12.75 -25.66 45.38
CA ILE A 221 11.33 -25.70 45.71
C ILE A 221 11.18 -26.53 47.00
N ALA A 222 10.26 -26.13 47.85
CA ALA A 222 9.72 -26.93 48.94
C ALA A 222 8.21 -26.69 48.97
N ASP A 223 7.43 -27.76 49.03
CA ASP A 223 5.98 -27.68 49.14
C ASP A 223 5.57 -27.39 50.58
N ASP A 224 4.59 -26.50 50.75
CA ASP A 224 3.80 -26.39 51.98
C ASP A 224 2.41 -25.85 51.63
N GLU A 225 1.40 -26.12 52.47
CA GLU A 225 0.00 -25.91 52.11
C GLU A 225 -0.44 -24.42 52.12
N LYS A 226 -1.55 -24.14 51.42
CA LYS A 226 -2.41 -22.93 51.56
C LYS A 226 -1.84 -21.58 51.08
N GLY A 227 -1.58 -21.49 49.76
CA GLY A 227 -2.04 -20.35 48.94
C GLY A 227 -1.24 -19.03 48.92
N LYS A 228 -1.10 -18.48 47.70
CA LYS A 228 -0.49 -17.17 47.33
C LYS A 228 1.05 -17.07 47.46
N THR A 229 1.77 -17.58 46.46
CA THR A 229 3.19 -17.26 46.22
C THR A 229 3.36 -15.92 45.48
N LYS A 230 4.05 -14.95 46.11
CA LYS A 230 4.58 -13.74 45.44
C LYS A 230 5.95 -14.04 44.83
N VAL A 231 6.13 -13.80 43.53
CA VAL A 231 7.47 -13.87 42.90
C VAL A 231 8.30 -12.63 43.27
N GLN A 232 9.27 -12.81 44.16
CA GLN A 232 10.13 -11.73 44.65
C GLN A 232 11.35 -11.53 43.73
N ARG A 233 11.25 -10.64 42.73
CA ARG A 233 12.38 -10.29 41.85
C ARG A 233 13.54 -9.68 42.66
N ARG A 234 14.70 -10.34 42.70
CA ARG A 234 15.95 -9.73 43.19
C ARG A 234 16.33 -8.52 42.32
N ARG A 235 16.73 -7.42 42.95
CA ARG A 235 17.31 -6.25 42.25
C ARG A 235 18.77 -6.53 41.91
N LEU A 236 19.22 -6.10 40.73
CA LEU A 236 20.64 -6.07 40.38
C LEU A 236 21.36 -5.00 41.21
N SER A 237 22.59 -5.29 41.62
CA SER A 237 23.50 -4.34 42.29
C SER A 237 23.82 -3.15 41.38
N PRO A 238 24.22 -1.99 41.95
CA PRO A 238 24.67 -0.84 41.16
C PRO A 238 25.78 -1.20 40.15
N SER A 239 26.79 -1.94 40.60
CA SER A 239 27.92 -2.39 39.76
C SER A 239 27.51 -3.15 38.50
N HIS A 240 26.51 -4.04 38.57
CA HIS A 240 26.00 -4.74 37.40
C HIS A 240 25.22 -3.82 36.45
N ARG A 241 24.62 -2.73 36.95
CA ARG A 241 23.94 -1.73 36.11
C ARG A 241 24.96 -0.84 35.40
N GLU A 242 25.98 -0.39 36.12
CA GLU A 242 27.07 0.42 35.57
C GLU A 242 27.80 -0.36 34.46
N MET A 243 28.13 -1.64 34.69
CA MET A 243 28.72 -2.48 33.64
C MET A 243 27.78 -2.69 32.44
N ILE A 244 26.46 -2.85 32.64
CA ILE A 244 25.49 -2.87 31.52
C ILE A 244 25.52 -1.55 30.73
N ILE A 245 25.59 -0.42 31.43
CA ILE A 245 25.61 0.92 30.81
C ILE A 245 26.90 1.11 30.02
N ASP A 246 28.05 0.83 30.61
CA ASP A 246 29.37 1.00 29.99
C ASP A 246 29.51 0.15 28.71
N LEU A 247 29.15 -1.14 28.80
CA LEU A 247 29.17 -2.05 27.65
C LEU A 247 28.22 -1.61 26.51
N VAL A 248 27.05 -1.05 26.83
CA VAL A 248 26.05 -0.64 25.81
C VAL A 248 26.30 0.75 25.23
N PHE A 249 26.80 1.70 26.02
CA PHE A 249 26.93 3.10 25.59
C PHE A 249 28.36 3.52 25.23
N ASN A 250 29.37 3.00 25.92
CA ASN A 250 30.78 3.34 25.65
C ASN A 250 31.41 2.30 24.70
N GLU A 251 31.26 1.00 24.99
CA GLU A 251 31.72 -0.07 24.07
C GLU A 251 30.73 -0.37 22.93
N LYS A 252 29.53 0.25 22.94
CA LYS A 252 28.49 0.16 21.88
C LYS A 252 27.94 -1.25 21.60
N LYS A 253 28.12 -2.22 22.50
CA LYS A 253 27.60 -3.58 22.35
C LYS A 253 26.07 -3.59 22.43
N THR A 254 25.41 -4.48 21.66
CA THR A 254 23.95 -4.59 21.73
C THR A 254 23.50 -5.20 23.06
N SER A 255 22.27 -4.88 23.49
CA SER A 255 21.68 -5.47 24.69
C SER A 255 21.59 -7.00 24.66
N ARG A 256 21.67 -7.63 23.47
CA ARG A 256 21.69 -9.10 23.30
C ARG A 256 23.08 -9.68 23.54
N GLU A 257 24.12 -9.00 23.10
CA GLU A 257 25.52 -9.37 23.36
C GLU A 257 25.87 -9.17 24.83
N VAL A 258 25.47 -8.04 25.43
CA VAL A 258 25.68 -7.75 26.86
C VAL A 258 24.92 -8.75 27.75
N ALA A 259 23.69 -9.14 27.35
CA ALA A 259 22.95 -10.21 28.02
C ALA A 259 23.69 -11.55 27.98
N ARG A 260 24.24 -11.93 26.82
CA ARG A 260 25.03 -13.16 26.65
C ARG A 260 26.35 -13.11 27.41
N TYR A 261 27.04 -11.96 27.40
CA TYR A 261 28.32 -11.73 28.07
C TYR A 261 28.21 -11.78 29.61
N MET A 262 27.13 -11.22 30.16
CA MET A 262 26.91 -11.15 31.61
C MET A 262 26.04 -12.30 32.18
N GLY A 263 25.60 -13.24 31.35
CA GLY A 263 24.70 -14.34 31.78
C GLY A 263 23.31 -13.87 32.24
N LEU A 264 22.84 -12.72 31.76
CA LEU A 264 21.60 -12.08 32.21
C LEU A 264 20.46 -12.22 31.17
N PRO A 265 19.18 -12.30 31.58
CA PRO A 265 18.06 -12.22 30.64
C PRO A 265 18.05 -10.89 29.89
N GLN A 266 17.89 -10.90 28.56
CA GLN A 266 17.96 -9.68 27.72
C GLN A 266 16.97 -8.59 28.14
N SER A 267 15.79 -8.96 28.64
CA SER A 267 14.79 -8.03 29.21
C SER A 267 15.32 -7.25 30.43
N THR A 268 16.25 -7.82 31.19
CA THR A 268 16.91 -7.18 32.34
C THR A 268 17.90 -6.11 31.86
N VAL A 269 18.73 -6.45 30.89
CA VAL A 269 19.68 -5.51 30.26
C VAL A 269 18.92 -4.35 29.61
N MET A 270 17.89 -4.65 28.82
CA MET A 270 17.00 -3.65 28.22
C MET A 270 16.35 -2.74 29.27
N SER A 271 15.90 -3.28 30.41
CA SER A 271 15.31 -2.46 31.50
C SER A 271 16.30 -1.44 32.07
N VAL A 272 17.57 -1.82 32.26
CA VAL A 272 18.62 -0.91 32.74
C VAL A 272 18.95 0.14 31.68
N VAL A 273 19.12 -0.27 30.42
CA VAL A 273 19.39 0.62 29.27
C VAL A 273 18.27 1.64 29.05
N GLN A 274 17.00 1.24 29.23
CA GLN A 274 15.84 2.10 29.04
C GLN A 274 15.67 3.10 30.20
N VAL A 275 15.97 2.70 31.44
CA VAL A 275 16.04 3.60 32.60
C VAL A 275 17.16 4.64 32.39
N PHE A 276 18.37 4.19 32.04
CA PHE A 276 19.52 5.08 31.79
C PHE A 276 19.24 6.11 30.68
N LYS A 277 18.65 5.69 29.55
CA LYS A 277 18.22 6.61 28.46
C LYS A 277 17.21 7.65 28.95
N LYS A 278 16.26 7.26 29.80
CA LYS A 278 15.22 8.13 30.36
C LYS A 278 15.81 9.16 31.34
N GLU A 279 16.81 8.76 32.12
CA GLU A 279 17.53 9.61 33.07
C GLU A 279 18.47 10.60 32.36
N HIS A 280 19.19 10.16 31.31
CA HIS A 280 20.26 10.94 30.67
C HIS A 280 19.87 11.69 29.39
N ARG A 281 18.64 11.50 28.88
CA ARG A 281 18.00 12.32 27.82
C ARG A 281 18.79 12.49 26.50
N ILE A 282 19.65 11.55 26.14
CA ILE A 282 20.52 11.65 24.94
C ILE A 282 19.73 11.34 23.65
N HIS A 283 19.34 12.37 22.88
CA HIS A 283 18.83 12.27 21.51
C HIS A 283 19.55 13.26 20.57
N LYS A 284 19.90 12.84 19.34
CA LYS A 284 20.52 13.69 18.31
C LYS A 284 19.47 14.46 17.49
N LYS A 285 19.91 15.54 16.85
CA LYS A 285 19.11 16.35 15.90
C LYS A 285 19.40 15.97 14.44
N THR A 286 18.46 16.29 13.55
CA THR A 286 18.67 16.48 12.09
C THR A 286 18.29 17.92 11.68
N ALA A 287 18.42 18.27 10.39
CA ALA A 287 18.75 19.64 9.96
C ALA A 287 17.58 20.51 9.43
N THR A 288 16.31 20.16 9.66
CA THR A 288 15.14 20.72 8.94
C THR A 288 14.47 21.97 9.55
N GLY A 289 15.16 22.73 10.40
CA GLY A 289 14.81 24.14 10.68
C GLY A 289 13.54 24.46 11.51
N ARG A 290 12.83 23.49 12.09
CA ARG A 290 11.71 23.77 13.02
C ARG A 290 12.15 24.37 14.37
N LYS A 291 11.20 25.00 15.08
CA LYS A 291 11.34 25.82 16.30
C LYS A 291 12.45 25.35 17.26
N ARG A 292 13.46 26.21 17.51
CA ARG A 292 14.51 25.97 18.51
C ARG A 292 13.90 25.80 19.92
N ARG A 293 13.94 24.60 20.50
CA ARG A 293 13.93 24.45 21.97
C ARG A 293 15.19 25.11 22.52
N LEU A 294 15.06 25.76 23.68
CA LEU A 294 16.18 26.25 24.46
C LEU A 294 17.10 25.08 24.84
N THR A 295 18.40 25.30 24.82
CA THR A 295 19.36 24.37 25.43
C THR A 295 19.36 24.55 26.95
N THR A 296 19.82 23.55 27.72
CA THR A 296 19.90 23.66 29.19
C THR A 296 20.74 24.86 29.63
N ALA A 297 21.80 25.23 28.88
CA ALA A 297 22.56 26.46 29.12
C ALA A 297 21.71 27.73 28.94
N GLN A 298 20.83 27.77 27.95
CA GLN A 298 19.91 28.91 27.71
C GLN A 298 18.72 28.93 28.69
N GLU A 299 18.25 27.76 29.14
CA GLU A 299 17.30 27.67 30.25
C GLU A 299 17.92 28.17 31.57
N PHE A 300 19.21 27.88 31.80
CA PHE A 300 19.98 28.38 32.94
C PHE A 300 20.28 29.89 32.85
N GLN A 301 20.69 30.38 31.68
CA GLN A 301 20.91 31.81 31.41
C GLN A 301 19.64 32.66 31.65
N LEU A 302 18.46 32.15 31.27
CA LEU A 302 17.18 32.76 31.62
C LEU A 302 16.91 32.76 33.13
N PHE A 303 17.31 31.70 33.83
CA PHE A 303 17.18 31.60 35.28
C PHE A 303 18.12 32.58 36.00
N GLU A 304 19.39 32.70 35.59
CA GLU A 304 20.35 33.69 36.10
C GLU A 304 19.82 35.12 35.93
N MET A 305 19.33 35.47 34.73
CA MET A 305 18.67 36.76 34.47
C MET A 305 17.49 37.02 35.41
N SER A 306 16.81 35.98 35.89
CA SER A 306 15.71 36.10 36.85
C SER A 306 16.15 36.17 38.32
N GLN A 307 17.43 35.94 38.63
CA GLN A 307 18.01 36.07 39.97
C GLN A 307 18.87 37.35 40.12
N GLU A 308 19.22 38.04 39.03
CA GLU A 308 20.02 39.28 39.07
C GLU A 308 19.45 40.37 39.99
N ARG A 309 18.11 40.49 40.04
CA ARG A 309 17.38 41.52 40.81
C ARG A 309 16.00 41.03 41.22
N ASP A 310 15.58 41.36 42.44
CA ASP A 310 14.19 41.18 42.88
C ASP A 310 13.21 41.90 41.94
N ASN A 311 12.12 41.21 41.60
CA ASN A 311 11.01 41.71 40.76
C ASN A 311 11.36 42.10 39.31
N ILE A 312 12.45 41.59 38.71
CA ILE A 312 12.69 41.74 37.27
C ILE A 312 11.53 41.14 36.45
N SER A 313 11.04 41.87 35.44
CA SER A 313 9.86 41.47 34.66
C SER A 313 10.16 40.43 33.58
N VAL A 314 9.17 39.60 33.23
CA VAL A 314 9.29 38.60 32.13
C VAL A 314 9.58 39.27 30.79
N ASP A 315 9.09 40.49 30.55
CA ASP A 315 9.40 41.25 29.33
C ASP A 315 10.82 41.83 29.32
N GLU A 316 11.36 42.19 30.48
CA GLU A 316 12.76 42.63 30.59
C GLU A 316 13.73 41.46 30.41
N ILE A 317 13.47 40.31 31.06
CA ILE A 317 14.21 39.05 30.83
C ILE A 317 14.15 38.68 29.34
N ARG A 318 12.97 38.76 28.73
CA ARG A 318 12.78 38.50 27.29
C ARG A 318 13.60 39.44 26.41
N THR A 319 13.64 40.73 26.75
CA THR A 319 14.39 41.74 25.98
C THR A 319 15.90 41.50 26.08
N ARG A 320 16.41 41.23 27.29
CA ARG A 320 17.84 40.90 27.52
C ARG A 320 18.25 39.58 26.87
N PHE A 321 17.41 38.54 26.97
CA PHE A 321 17.64 37.26 26.30
C PHE A 321 17.70 37.42 24.78
N LEU A 322 16.84 38.25 24.18
CA LEU A 322 16.87 38.55 22.75
C LEU A 322 18.06 39.41 22.32
N GLN A 323 18.64 40.21 23.22
CA GLN A 323 19.91 40.92 22.96
C GLN A 323 21.12 39.96 22.96
N GLN A 324 21.10 38.92 23.80
CA GLN A 324 22.20 37.94 23.91
C GLN A 324 22.06 36.73 22.97
N CYS A 325 20.83 36.39 22.55
CA CYS A 325 20.52 35.27 21.65
C CYS A 325 19.49 35.70 20.58
N PRO A 326 19.84 36.63 19.66
CA PRO A 326 18.92 37.24 18.70
C PRO A 326 18.28 36.25 17.70
N GLU A 327 18.90 35.09 17.51
CA GLU A 327 18.34 33.94 16.77
C GLU A 327 16.99 33.42 17.28
N PHE A 328 16.57 33.79 18.50
CA PHE A 328 15.29 33.44 19.10
C PHE A 328 14.24 34.55 18.94
N GLY A 329 14.38 35.48 17.98
CA GLY A 329 13.59 36.71 17.80
C GLY A 329 12.06 36.66 17.98
N HIS A 330 11.43 35.48 17.92
CA HIS A 330 10.00 35.28 18.15
C HIS A 330 9.65 34.49 19.44
N ILE A 331 10.59 34.35 20.39
CA ILE A 331 10.34 33.65 21.67
C ILE A 331 9.17 34.29 22.41
N SER A 332 8.22 33.46 22.86
CA SER A 332 7.01 33.93 23.52
C SER A 332 7.24 34.18 25.02
N LYS A 333 6.52 35.15 25.61
CA LYS A 333 6.53 35.39 27.06
C LYS A 333 6.20 34.11 27.84
N THR A 334 5.26 33.33 27.32
CA THR A 334 4.83 32.03 27.85
C THR A 334 5.94 30.98 27.88
N THR A 335 6.85 30.98 26.88
CA THR A 335 8.01 30.08 26.85
C THR A 335 8.98 30.41 27.99
N ILE A 336 9.30 31.70 28.16
CA ILE A 336 10.19 32.15 29.24
C ILE A 336 9.55 31.87 30.61
N TYR A 337 8.28 32.24 30.79
CA TYR A 337 7.53 31.96 32.03
C TYR A 337 7.54 30.46 32.39
N ARG A 338 7.24 29.57 31.44
CA ARG A 338 7.29 28.10 31.65
C ARG A 338 8.70 27.58 31.93
N THR A 339 9.76 28.27 31.48
CA THR A 339 11.15 27.90 31.75
C THR A 339 11.54 28.29 33.18
N LEU A 340 11.20 29.50 33.61
CA LEU A 340 11.44 29.98 34.98
C LEU A 340 10.65 29.17 36.03
N GLU A 341 9.40 28.81 35.71
CA GLU A 341 8.58 27.89 36.51
C GLU A 341 9.21 26.50 36.68
N ARG A 342 9.96 26.00 35.68
CA ARG A 342 10.69 24.73 35.77
C ARG A 342 11.92 24.86 36.65
N GLY A 343 12.69 25.95 36.51
CA GLY A 343 13.82 26.24 37.40
C GLY A 343 13.40 26.30 38.86
N LYS A 344 12.33 27.03 39.18
CA LYS A 344 11.74 27.12 40.53
C LYS A 344 11.22 25.78 41.10
N LYS A 345 11.02 24.75 40.28
CA LYS A 345 10.55 23.43 40.69
C LYS A 345 11.66 22.38 40.87
N GLY A 346 12.92 22.80 40.77
CA GLY A 346 14.04 22.12 41.43
C GLY A 346 14.38 20.72 40.91
N LEU A 347 14.80 20.61 39.64
CA LEU A 347 15.52 19.42 39.14
C LEU A 347 16.54 19.79 38.04
N ILE A 348 17.47 20.69 38.37
CA ILE A 348 18.79 20.78 37.73
C ILE A 348 19.75 20.08 38.69
N GLY A 349 20.38 18.99 38.26
CA GLY A 349 21.09 18.07 39.16
C GLY A 349 22.51 18.51 39.49
N MET A 350 22.70 19.06 40.70
CA MET A 350 23.97 19.10 41.44
C MET A 350 23.68 18.97 42.94
N ASP A 351 24.66 18.50 43.72
CA ASP A 351 24.53 18.32 45.18
C ASP A 351 24.43 19.67 45.95
N PRO A 352 23.77 19.68 47.13
CA PRO A 352 23.50 20.92 47.86
C PRO A 352 24.73 21.47 48.61
N PRO A 353 24.97 22.80 48.60
CA PRO A 353 25.87 23.45 49.56
C PRO A 353 25.26 23.47 50.98
N PRO A 354 26.07 23.64 52.04
CA PRO A 354 25.69 23.28 53.41
C PRO A 354 24.69 24.24 54.09
N GLU A 355 24.07 23.74 55.16
CA GLU A 355 23.04 24.41 55.97
C GLU A 355 23.50 25.76 56.56
N ARG A 356 23.07 26.87 55.95
CA ARG A 356 23.15 28.19 56.62
C ARG A 356 22.07 29.23 56.28
N TYR A 357 21.06 28.86 55.48
CA TYR A 357 20.00 29.76 55.04
C TYR A 357 18.60 29.16 55.23
N LEU A 358 18.22 28.98 56.50
CA LEU A 358 16.84 28.74 56.91
C LEU A 358 16.38 29.88 57.83
N GLU A 359 15.63 30.83 57.28
CA GLU A 359 14.51 31.49 57.99
C GLU A 359 13.55 32.15 56.95
N PRO A 360 12.23 32.26 57.22
CA PRO A 360 11.23 32.53 56.20
C PRO A 360 10.83 34.01 56.08
N ILE A 361 10.70 34.53 54.86
CA ILE A 361 10.13 35.86 54.60
C ILE A 361 8.65 35.73 54.19
N GLU A 362 7.78 35.54 55.19
CA GLU A 362 6.36 35.92 55.08
C GLU A 362 6.23 37.45 55.07
N ARG A 363 6.64 38.11 53.97
CA ARG A 363 6.63 39.57 53.95
C ARG A 363 6.51 40.25 52.59
N TYR A 364 5.47 39.92 51.83
CA TYR A 364 4.68 40.91 51.07
C TYR A 364 3.33 40.32 50.64
N TRP A 365 2.28 40.50 51.44
CA TRP A 365 0.91 40.88 51.02
C TRP A 365 -0.09 40.86 52.20
N GLY A 366 -0.95 41.88 52.27
CA GLY A 366 -2.06 41.97 53.22
C GLY A 366 -2.26 43.40 53.76
N PRO A 367 -3.32 43.66 54.56
CA PRO A 367 -4.35 42.73 55.02
C PRO A 367 -5.80 43.22 54.76
N LYS A 368 -6.77 42.57 55.43
CA LYS A 368 -8.24 42.85 55.54
C LYS A 368 -9.11 42.12 54.48
N ASN A 369 -10.20 41.41 54.84
CA ASN A 369 -10.82 41.15 56.16
C ASN A 369 -11.38 39.72 56.28
N LYS A 370 -11.45 39.18 57.52
CA LYS A 370 -12.00 37.84 57.85
C LYS A 370 -13.21 37.92 58.81
N LYS A 371 -14.24 37.08 58.57
CA LYS A 371 -15.22 36.53 59.55
C LYS A 371 -15.69 35.14 59.05
N VAL A 372 -15.61 34.00 59.76
CA VAL A 372 -15.13 33.70 61.13
C VAL A 372 -16.11 34.17 62.23
N ILE A 373 -16.76 33.32 63.06
CA ILE A 373 -16.82 31.84 63.14
C ILE A 373 -18.14 31.32 63.81
N LYS A 374 -18.38 29.99 63.69
CA LYS A 374 -18.98 29.04 64.67
C LYS A 374 -20.48 29.06 65.04
N LYS A 375 -21.08 27.87 64.85
CA LYS A 375 -21.81 26.97 65.79
C LYS A 375 -22.90 27.49 66.75
N SER A 376 -23.86 26.59 66.95
CA SER A 376 -24.84 26.47 68.06
C SER A 376 -25.86 27.60 68.17
N GLY A 377 -27.09 27.23 68.53
CA GLY A 377 -28.20 28.18 68.69
C GLY A 377 -29.05 27.85 69.92
N SER A 378 -29.99 28.73 70.20
CA SER A 378 -30.99 28.62 71.26
C SER A 378 -32.17 29.52 70.92
N SER A 379 -33.39 28.96 70.87
CA SER A 379 -34.65 29.71 71.01
C SER A 379 -34.75 30.25 72.46
N PRO A 380 -35.68 31.17 72.82
CA PRO A 380 -37.14 31.05 72.63
C PRO A 380 -37.75 32.38 72.08
N GLU A 381 -39.05 32.71 72.07
CA GLU A 381 -40.24 32.33 72.87
C GLU A 381 -41.58 32.38 72.07
N VAL A 382 -42.55 31.56 72.52
CA VAL A 382 -44.00 31.86 72.76
C VAL A 382 -44.85 32.44 71.58
N SER A 383 -46.07 31.97 71.28
CA SER A 383 -47.14 31.35 72.10
C SER A 383 -48.07 30.38 71.35
N ASN A 384 -48.68 29.44 72.10
CA ASN A 384 -50.02 28.84 71.93
C ASN A 384 -50.33 27.95 70.69
N SER A 385 -51.15 26.88 70.81
CA SER A 385 -51.68 26.17 72.01
C SER A 385 -52.35 24.85 71.63
N ASN A 386 -52.28 23.85 72.52
CA ASN A 386 -53.03 22.57 72.55
C ASN A 386 -52.67 21.57 71.40
N ALA A 387 -52.31 20.30 71.65
CA ALA A 387 -52.99 19.22 72.40
C ALA A 387 -54.31 18.78 71.71
N ILE A 388 -54.66 17.49 71.58
CA ILE A 388 -54.68 16.45 72.64
C ILE A 388 -54.85 15.02 72.03
N LEU A 389 -54.46 13.97 72.77
CA LEU A 389 -54.90 12.54 72.73
C LEU A 389 -54.88 11.68 71.42
N GLU A 390 -53.98 10.67 71.44
CA GLU A 390 -54.31 9.23 71.24
C GLU A 390 -55.38 8.77 72.27
N PRO A 391 -56.19 7.67 72.12
CA PRO A 391 -55.64 6.31 71.84
C PRO A 391 -56.64 5.22 71.29
N SER A 392 -56.16 3.95 71.22
CA SER A 392 -56.93 2.72 71.63
C SER A 392 -58.14 2.22 70.75
N VAL A 393 -58.73 1.00 70.89
CA VAL A 393 -58.34 -0.25 71.59
C VAL A 393 -59.09 -1.52 71.05
N SER A 394 -58.32 -2.55 70.65
CA SER A 394 -58.65 -4.02 70.65
C SER A 394 -60.06 -4.49 70.13
N ILE A 395 -60.61 -5.71 70.28
CA ILE A 395 -60.63 -6.79 71.31
C ILE A 395 -60.86 -8.19 70.66
N MET A 396 -60.12 -9.21 71.16
CA MET A 396 -60.39 -10.68 71.30
C MET A 396 -60.95 -11.51 70.10
N GLU A 397 -60.30 -12.62 69.69
CA GLU A 397 -60.53 -14.05 70.08
C GLU A 397 -61.83 -14.65 69.45
N GLU A 398 -61.96 -15.94 69.11
CA GLU A 398 -61.43 -17.17 69.73
C GLU A 398 -61.02 -18.31 68.77
N THR A 399 -60.20 -19.25 69.29
CA THR A 399 -60.06 -20.68 68.93
C THR A 399 -59.52 -21.14 67.56
N GLY A 400 -58.76 -22.23 67.59
CA GLY A 400 -58.36 -23.05 66.43
C GLY A 400 -59.24 -24.32 66.28
N PRO A 401 -58.74 -25.47 65.75
CA PRO A 401 -57.36 -25.96 65.87
C PRO A 401 -56.65 -26.30 64.54
N ILE A 402 -55.44 -26.87 64.71
CA ILE A 402 -54.51 -27.49 63.75
C ILE A 402 -55.20 -28.56 62.87
N GLU A 403 -54.95 -28.60 61.55
CA GLU A 403 -54.03 -29.57 60.88
C GLU A 403 -53.87 -29.29 59.35
N THR A 404 -53.31 -30.23 58.59
CA THR A 404 -52.59 -30.00 57.31
C THR A 404 -53.41 -29.98 56.01
N ALA A 405 -52.90 -29.21 55.03
CA ALA A 405 -52.97 -29.40 53.56
C ALA A 405 -54.25 -29.00 52.77
N THR A 406 -54.05 -27.98 51.89
CA THR A 406 -54.52 -27.77 50.49
C THR A 406 -55.80 -28.47 49.95
N PRO A 407 -56.63 -27.81 49.10
CA PRO A 407 -56.14 -26.93 48.02
C PRO A 407 -56.94 -25.66 47.62
N ASP A 408 -56.21 -24.78 46.92
CA ASP A 408 -56.60 -23.89 45.80
C ASP A 408 -57.81 -22.92 45.93
N LYS A 409 -57.47 -21.61 46.00
CA LYS A 409 -58.02 -20.55 45.12
C LYS A 409 -57.33 -19.19 45.35
N ASP A 410 -56.34 -18.86 44.52
CA ASP A 410 -56.29 -17.53 43.87
C ASP A 410 -55.37 -17.53 42.64
N VAL A 411 -55.80 -16.90 41.54
CA VAL A 411 -55.22 -17.15 40.20
C VAL A 411 -54.09 -16.17 39.89
N GLY A 412 -52.86 -16.58 40.19
CA GLY A 412 -51.65 -15.87 39.75
C GLY A 412 -51.53 -15.79 38.22
N ARG A 413 -51.44 -14.57 37.66
CA ARG A 413 -51.22 -14.34 36.22
C ARG A 413 -49.83 -14.84 35.77
N GLN A 414 -49.75 -16.13 35.40
CA GLN A 414 -48.51 -16.76 34.94
C GLN A 414 -47.93 -16.08 33.68
N ARG A 415 -46.59 -16.08 33.57
CA ARG A 415 -45.88 -15.70 32.34
C ARG A 415 -45.95 -16.82 31.29
N ARG A 416 -47.08 -16.97 30.60
CA ARG A 416 -47.14 -17.81 29.39
C ARG A 416 -46.45 -17.10 28.21
N SER A 417 -45.88 -17.88 27.30
CA SER A 417 -45.38 -17.38 26.01
C SER A 417 -46.57 -16.95 25.13
N LEU A 418 -46.59 -15.69 24.70
CA LEU A 418 -47.60 -15.19 23.77
C LEU A 418 -47.42 -15.79 22.37
N SER A 419 -48.51 -16.26 21.79
CA SER A 419 -48.63 -16.64 20.38
C SER A 419 -48.43 -15.45 19.43
N ILE A 420 -48.30 -15.72 18.13
CA ILE A 420 -48.13 -14.67 17.10
C ILE A 420 -49.36 -13.75 17.07
N ALA A 421 -50.57 -14.33 16.98
CA ALA A 421 -51.82 -13.59 16.97
C ALA A 421 -52.03 -12.71 18.23
N GLU A 422 -51.64 -13.19 19.42
CA GLU A 422 -51.69 -12.34 20.63
C GLU A 422 -50.72 -11.15 20.57
N ARG A 423 -49.54 -11.31 19.94
CA ARG A 423 -48.58 -10.20 19.76
C ARG A 423 -49.08 -9.20 18.72
N GLU A 424 -49.61 -9.67 17.60
CA GLU A 424 -50.23 -8.85 16.57
C GLU A 424 -51.45 -8.09 17.11
N MET A 425 -52.26 -8.72 17.96
CA MET A 425 -53.37 -8.07 18.63
C MET A 425 -52.90 -6.99 19.63
N ILE A 426 -51.84 -7.25 20.42
CA ILE A 426 -51.19 -6.23 21.27
C ILE A 426 -50.71 -5.04 20.42
N ILE A 427 -50.08 -5.32 19.29
CA ILE A 427 -49.55 -4.30 18.36
C ILE A 427 -50.71 -3.48 17.78
N SER A 428 -51.77 -4.12 17.28
CA SER A 428 -52.93 -3.43 16.70
C SER A 428 -53.66 -2.57 17.74
N LEU A 429 -53.97 -3.13 18.92
CA LEU A 429 -54.62 -2.39 20.01
C LEU A 429 -53.78 -1.18 20.48
N PHE A 430 -52.44 -1.31 20.50
CA PHE A 430 -51.55 -0.24 20.95
C PHE A 430 -51.27 0.83 19.88
N PHE A 431 -51.12 0.45 18.60
CA PHE A 431 -50.71 1.37 17.53
C PHE A 431 -51.84 1.83 16.61
N ASN A 432 -52.81 0.96 16.30
CA ASN A 432 -53.92 1.28 15.40
C ASN A 432 -55.07 1.91 16.19
N GLU A 433 -55.42 1.34 17.35
CA GLU A 433 -56.43 1.88 18.26
C GLU A 433 -55.88 2.89 19.30
N ASN A 434 -54.57 3.17 19.30
CA ASN A 434 -53.88 4.10 20.21
C ASN A 434 -54.08 3.82 21.73
N ARG A 435 -54.47 2.62 22.14
CA ARG A 435 -54.68 2.28 23.56
C ARG A 435 -53.35 2.25 24.33
N THR A 436 -53.34 2.68 25.58
CA THR A 436 -52.13 2.64 26.42
C THR A 436 -51.75 1.21 26.82
N ILE A 437 -50.48 1.00 27.22
CA ILE A 437 -49.99 -0.28 27.78
C ILE A 437 -50.85 -0.75 28.96
N ARG A 438 -51.44 0.17 29.74
CA ARG A 438 -52.35 -0.16 30.84
C ARG A 438 -53.64 -0.78 30.28
N GLU A 439 -54.31 -0.09 29.37
CA GLU A 439 -55.59 -0.52 28.79
C GLU A 439 -55.46 -1.81 27.98
N VAL A 440 -54.41 -1.98 27.18
CA VAL A 440 -54.17 -3.24 26.43
C VAL A 440 -53.92 -4.41 27.38
N ALA A 441 -53.12 -4.22 28.44
CA ALA A 441 -52.88 -5.27 29.42
C ALA A 441 -54.11 -5.61 30.28
N ASP A 442 -54.94 -4.61 30.60
CA ASP A 442 -56.16 -4.85 31.38
C ASP A 442 -57.26 -5.48 30.51
N PHE A 443 -57.39 -5.09 29.23
CA PHE A 443 -58.29 -5.68 28.22
C PHE A 443 -57.93 -7.14 27.87
N MET A 444 -56.66 -7.44 27.65
CA MET A 444 -56.18 -8.82 27.37
C MET A 444 -55.89 -9.63 28.64
N HIS A 445 -56.15 -9.07 29.83
CA HIS A 445 -55.84 -9.65 31.15
C HIS A 445 -54.36 -10.06 31.36
N LEU A 446 -53.43 -9.48 30.60
CA LEU A 446 -51.99 -9.74 30.66
C LEU A 446 -51.29 -8.95 31.78
N ALA A 447 -50.00 -9.23 31.98
CA ALA A 447 -49.13 -8.37 32.77
C ALA A 447 -48.63 -7.18 31.92
N LYS A 448 -48.61 -5.98 32.52
CA LYS A 448 -48.20 -4.73 31.86
C LYS A 448 -46.76 -4.75 31.36
N SER A 449 -45.89 -5.51 32.03
CA SER A 449 -44.52 -5.80 31.59
C SER A 449 -44.47 -6.63 30.30
N THR A 450 -45.35 -7.62 30.13
CA THR A 450 -45.42 -8.44 28.91
C THR A 450 -45.85 -7.61 27.70
N VAL A 451 -46.93 -6.83 27.83
CA VAL A 451 -47.40 -5.89 26.79
C VAL A 451 -46.33 -4.85 26.47
N SER A 452 -45.67 -4.28 27.48
CA SER A 452 -44.57 -3.33 27.28
C SER A 452 -43.38 -3.95 26.52
N SER A 453 -43.06 -5.22 26.79
CA SER A 453 -41.96 -5.93 26.14
C SER A 453 -42.25 -6.15 24.65
N VAL A 454 -43.45 -6.63 24.29
CA VAL A 454 -43.86 -6.79 22.88
C VAL A 454 -43.82 -5.45 22.14
N VAL A 455 -44.37 -4.38 22.74
CA VAL A 455 -44.36 -3.04 22.16
C VAL A 455 -42.94 -2.46 22.03
N GLN A 456 -42.00 -2.81 22.91
CA GLN A 456 -40.60 -2.37 22.77
C GLN A 456 -39.84 -3.14 21.68
N VAL A 457 -40.05 -4.46 21.58
CA VAL A 457 -39.44 -5.29 20.52
C VAL A 457 -39.89 -4.81 19.14
N PHE A 458 -41.20 -4.63 18.93
CA PHE A 458 -41.75 -4.10 17.68
C PHE A 458 -41.22 -2.69 17.34
N LYS A 459 -41.10 -1.79 18.33
CA LYS A 459 -40.49 -0.45 18.11
C LYS A 459 -39.02 -0.52 17.70
N LYS A 460 -38.28 -1.50 18.20
CA LYS A 460 -36.87 -1.74 17.84
C LYS A 460 -36.77 -2.31 16.42
N GLU A 461 -37.54 -3.34 16.11
CA GLU A 461 -37.53 -4.04 14.83
C GLU A 461 -38.04 -3.19 13.66
N HIS A 462 -38.98 -2.28 13.89
CA HIS A 462 -39.53 -1.39 12.85
C HIS A 462 -39.04 0.08 12.96
N ARG A 463 -37.92 0.31 13.68
CA ARG A 463 -37.29 1.65 13.89
C ARG A 463 -38.24 2.76 14.39
N ILE A 464 -39.37 2.43 15.04
CA ILE A 464 -40.42 3.38 15.45
C ILE A 464 -40.00 4.18 16.70
N GLN A 465 -39.16 5.19 16.51
CA GLN A 465 -38.81 6.15 17.56
C GLN A 465 -40.00 7.07 17.95
N ARG A 466 -39.91 7.67 19.13
CA ARG A 466 -41.02 8.35 19.83
C ARG A 466 -41.67 9.49 19.02
N LYS A 467 -42.83 9.23 18.42
CA LYS A 467 -43.86 10.26 18.23
C LYS A 467 -44.57 10.49 19.57
N THR A 468 -44.69 11.74 19.99
CA THR A 468 -45.62 12.18 21.06
C THR A 468 -46.53 13.25 20.49
N SER A 469 -47.80 13.25 20.90
CA SER A 469 -48.87 14.07 20.36
C SER A 469 -48.69 15.57 20.66
N THR A 470 -48.20 16.34 19.68
CA THR A 470 -48.60 17.74 19.38
C THR A 470 -47.78 18.29 18.20
N GLY A 471 -48.44 18.52 17.05
CA GLY A 471 -47.84 19.18 15.89
C GLY A 471 -46.84 18.35 15.06
N ARG A 472 -46.66 18.74 13.79
CA ARG A 472 -45.60 18.22 12.92
C ARG A 472 -44.25 18.81 13.34
N LYS A 473 -43.39 18.03 14.02
CA LYS A 473 -41.95 18.25 13.87
C LYS A 473 -41.52 17.67 12.53
N LYS A 474 -41.40 18.51 11.49
CA LYS A 474 -40.55 18.19 10.33
C LYS A 474 -39.17 17.82 10.88
N LYS A 475 -38.57 16.73 10.39
CA LYS A 475 -37.12 16.55 10.54
C LYS A 475 -36.49 17.67 9.72
N LEU A 476 -35.64 18.48 10.34
CA LEU A 476 -34.92 19.55 9.66
C LEU A 476 -33.93 18.90 8.69
N SER A 477 -33.92 19.36 7.44
CA SER A 477 -32.93 18.95 6.43
C SER A 477 -31.62 19.71 6.62
N ASP A 478 -30.58 19.28 5.92
CA ASP A 478 -29.24 19.86 6.04
C ASP A 478 -29.21 21.35 5.62
N ASP A 479 -30.10 21.78 4.73
CA ASP A 479 -30.32 23.19 4.36
C ASP A 479 -30.69 24.06 5.58
N HIS A 480 -31.42 23.49 6.54
CA HIS A 480 -31.81 24.19 7.77
C HIS A 480 -30.67 24.24 8.79
N GLU A 481 -29.75 23.26 8.81
CA GLU A 481 -28.49 23.40 9.57
C GLU A 481 -27.60 24.46 8.91
N GLN A 482 -27.52 24.48 7.57
CA GLN A 482 -26.74 25.46 6.81
C GLN A 482 -27.24 26.90 7.04
N MET A 483 -28.54 27.15 7.02
CA MET A 483 -29.11 28.45 7.40
C MET A 483 -28.79 28.84 8.85
N ILE A 484 -28.71 27.87 9.78
CA ILE A 484 -28.30 28.16 11.16
C ILE A 484 -26.78 28.43 11.25
N MET A 485 -25.95 27.79 10.43
CA MET A 485 -24.52 28.12 10.28
C MET A 485 -24.33 29.57 9.80
N GLU A 486 -25.09 30.01 8.79
CA GLU A 486 -25.04 31.39 8.27
C GLU A 486 -25.54 32.42 9.30
N ILE A 487 -26.58 32.09 10.07
CA ILE A 487 -27.06 32.95 11.17
C ILE A 487 -25.99 33.09 12.27
N LEU A 488 -25.22 32.04 12.54
CA LEU A 488 -24.12 32.02 13.52
C LEU A 488 -22.88 32.75 13.00
N SER A 489 -22.52 32.59 11.73
CA SER A 489 -21.30 33.21 11.16
C SER A 489 -21.37 34.73 11.03
N GLN A 490 -22.58 35.32 11.12
CA GLN A 490 -22.79 36.76 11.05
C GLN A 490 -22.53 37.52 12.37
N LYS A 491 -22.45 36.84 13.52
CA LYS A 491 -22.36 37.47 14.85
C LYS A 491 -21.86 36.47 15.90
N GLU A 492 -20.68 36.72 16.49
CA GLU A 492 -20.07 35.84 17.49
C GLU A 492 -20.98 35.61 18.71
N ASP A 493 -21.52 36.68 19.30
CA ASP A 493 -22.44 36.64 20.45
C ASP A 493 -23.92 36.71 20.01
N ILE A 494 -24.40 35.67 19.32
CA ILE A 494 -25.83 35.50 19.00
C ILE A 494 -26.52 34.55 19.99
N THR A 495 -27.66 34.98 20.55
CA THR A 495 -28.38 34.19 21.57
C THR A 495 -29.30 33.14 20.96
N ILE A 496 -29.64 32.10 21.74
CA ILE A 496 -30.56 31.02 21.33
C ILE A 496 -31.92 31.57 20.84
N GLU A 497 -32.42 32.65 21.45
CA GLU A 497 -33.68 33.26 21.02
C GLU A 497 -33.52 34.09 19.73
N GLU A 498 -32.40 34.78 19.59
CA GLU A 498 -32.08 35.59 18.41
C GLU A 498 -31.84 34.71 17.18
N THR A 499 -31.10 33.61 17.32
CA THR A 499 -30.96 32.57 16.28
C THR A 499 -32.29 31.91 15.95
N LYS A 500 -33.10 31.55 16.95
CA LYS A 500 -34.45 30.99 16.74
C LYS A 500 -35.35 31.94 15.95
N ASN A 501 -35.34 33.23 16.29
CA ASN A 501 -36.21 34.22 15.68
C ASN A 501 -35.75 34.54 14.24
N ARG A 502 -34.43 34.66 13.99
CA ARG A 502 -33.88 34.76 12.63
C ARG A 502 -34.23 33.54 11.78
N PHE A 503 -34.02 32.33 12.31
CA PHE A 503 -34.34 31.09 11.61
C PHE A 503 -35.83 31.00 11.23
N LEU A 504 -36.73 31.35 12.15
CA LEU A 504 -38.18 31.41 11.89
C LEU A 504 -38.58 32.51 10.90
N SER A 505 -37.86 33.64 10.85
CA SER A 505 -38.09 34.69 9.85
C SER A 505 -37.68 34.29 8.43
N LEU A 506 -36.71 33.38 8.30
CA LEU A 506 -36.28 32.80 7.01
C LEU A 506 -37.09 31.54 6.63
N ASN A 507 -37.68 30.84 7.61
CA ASN A 507 -38.45 29.60 7.41
C ASN A 507 -39.87 29.68 8.03
N PRO A 508 -40.79 30.49 7.46
CA PRO A 508 -42.17 30.56 7.95
C PRO A 508 -42.90 29.20 7.88
N ASP A 509 -42.52 28.31 6.96
CA ASP A 509 -43.10 26.97 6.77
C ASP A 509 -42.61 25.90 7.78
N VAL A 510 -41.93 26.32 8.85
CA VAL A 510 -41.51 25.47 9.97
C VAL A 510 -42.01 26.05 11.32
N PRO A 511 -43.33 26.26 11.50
CA PRO A 511 -43.87 26.75 12.76
C PRO A 511 -43.64 25.72 13.89
N ASN A 512 -43.29 26.23 15.09
CA ASN A 512 -43.05 25.48 16.33
C ASN A 512 -41.70 24.74 16.45
N ILE A 513 -40.60 25.28 15.93
CA ILE A 513 -39.26 24.85 16.38
C ILE A 513 -39.02 25.22 17.86
N SER A 514 -38.65 24.25 18.69
CA SER A 514 -38.45 24.46 20.13
C SER A 514 -37.06 25.01 20.46
N LYS A 515 -36.93 25.80 21.54
CA LYS A 515 -35.65 26.39 21.98
C LYS A 515 -34.54 25.34 22.17
N SER A 516 -34.88 24.16 22.72
CA SER A 516 -33.93 23.04 22.86
C SER A 516 -33.51 22.41 21.53
N THR A 517 -34.32 22.52 20.47
CA THR A 517 -33.95 22.09 19.12
C THR A 517 -33.00 23.10 18.48
N ILE A 518 -33.29 24.40 18.56
CA ILE A 518 -32.36 25.44 18.12
C ILE A 518 -31.04 25.35 18.90
N TYR A 519 -31.07 25.23 20.23
CA TYR A 519 -29.85 25.09 21.03
C TYR A 519 -28.99 23.90 20.60
N ARG A 520 -29.58 22.71 20.42
CA ARG A 520 -28.81 21.52 20.02
C ARG A 520 -28.28 21.57 18.59
N ILE A 521 -28.92 22.34 17.71
CA ILE A 521 -28.39 22.63 16.36
C ILE A 521 -27.32 23.71 16.45
N MET A 522 -27.50 24.78 17.24
CA MET A 522 -26.45 25.78 17.49
C MET A 522 -25.20 25.15 18.10
N GLU A 523 -25.33 24.20 19.02
CA GLU A 523 -24.23 23.44 19.60
C GLU A 523 -23.51 22.58 18.55
N ASN A 524 -24.26 21.86 17.70
CA ASN A 524 -23.73 21.11 16.56
C ASN A 524 -22.99 22.04 15.58
N CYS A 525 -23.65 23.12 15.14
CA CYS A 525 -23.12 24.13 14.23
C CYS A 525 -21.91 24.87 14.80
N GLN A 526 -21.92 25.28 16.08
CA GLN A 526 -20.75 25.87 16.74
C GLN A 526 -19.63 24.85 16.91
N SER A 527 -19.91 23.55 17.08
CA SER A 527 -18.86 22.52 17.04
C SER A 527 -18.27 22.39 15.64
N LYS A 528 -19.09 22.41 14.57
CA LYS A 528 -18.65 22.42 13.16
C LYS A 528 -17.89 23.69 12.76
N LEU A 529 -18.24 24.85 13.31
CA LEU A 529 -17.54 26.14 13.11
C LEU A 529 -16.23 26.23 13.91
N ARG A 530 -16.10 25.48 15.01
CA ARG A 530 -14.85 25.34 15.79
C ARG A 530 -13.98 24.17 15.30
N ALA A 531 -14.56 23.22 14.59
CA ALA A 531 -13.84 22.11 13.98
C ALA A 531 -12.84 22.65 12.95
N ARG A 532 -11.60 22.17 13.04
CA ARG A 532 -10.56 22.55 12.10
C ARG A 532 -10.83 21.89 10.76
N SER A 533 -11.35 22.65 9.79
CA SER A 533 -11.69 22.15 8.45
C SER A 533 -10.46 21.71 7.65
N ASP A 534 -9.26 22.11 8.08
CA ASP A 534 -7.98 21.68 7.56
C ASP A 534 -7.43 20.40 8.24
N MET A 535 -8.25 19.66 9.00
CA MET A 535 -7.79 18.50 9.78
C MET A 535 -8.78 17.32 9.82
N GLU A 536 -8.40 16.16 9.28
CA GLU A 536 -9.05 14.86 9.55
C GLU A 536 -8.21 14.09 10.60
N VAL A 537 -8.88 13.33 11.48
CA VAL A 537 -8.23 12.52 12.53
C VAL A 537 -8.74 11.09 12.46
N PHE A 538 -7.86 10.12 12.33
CA PHE A 538 -8.21 8.70 12.21
C PHE A 538 -7.89 7.95 13.49
N VAL A 539 -8.84 7.18 14.01
CA VAL A 539 -8.67 6.35 15.21
C VAL A 539 -8.94 4.90 14.87
N GLY A 540 -7.95 4.03 15.06
CA GLY A 540 -8.10 2.63 14.69
C GLY A 540 -6.80 1.85 14.57
N SER A 541 -6.69 1.07 13.49
CA SER A 541 -5.58 0.16 13.22
C SER A 541 -4.83 0.59 11.96
N PHE A 542 -3.51 0.71 12.05
CA PHE A 542 -2.67 1.18 10.94
C PHE A 542 -1.61 0.12 10.59
N VAL A 543 -1.34 -0.03 9.30
CA VAL A 543 -0.47 -1.08 8.74
C VAL A 543 0.43 -0.46 7.68
N HIS A 544 1.74 -0.43 7.89
CA HIS A 544 2.69 0.24 6.99
C HIS A 544 4.08 -0.43 7.00
N SER A 545 4.94 -0.01 6.09
CA SER A 545 6.33 -0.46 5.98
C SER A 545 7.30 0.57 6.56
N THR A 546 8.46 0.16 7.05
CA THR A 546 9.60 1.05 7.37
C THR A 546 10.88 0.54 6.70
N GLU A 547 12.02 1.19 6.95
CA GLU A 547 13.30 0.71 6.41
C GLU A 547 13.65 -0.67 6.96
N ASP A 548 13.67 -0.82 8.28
CA ASP A 548 14.11 -2.05 8.95
C ASP A 548 13.02 -3.12 9.08
N ASN A 549 11.74 -2.79 8.84
CA ASN A 549 10.63 -3.74 8.96
C ASN A 549 9.66 -3.68 7.75
N PRO A 550 9.49 -4.79 6.99
CA PRO A 550 8.57 -4.85 5.87
C PRO A 550 7.08 -4.92 6.25
N LEU A 551 6.72 -5.14 7.53
CA LEU A 551 5.34 -4.94 8.00
C LEU A 551 5.28 -4.53 9.48
N VAL A 552 4.91 -3.27 9.73
CA VAL A 552 4.59 -2.70 11.03
C VAL A 552 3.07 -2.62 11.18
N ILE A 553 2.54 -3.18 12.27
CA ILE A 553 1.10 -3.24 12.57
C ILE A 553 0.86 -2.51 13.90
N LEU A 554 0.03 -1.47 13.89
CA LEU A 554 -0.21 -0.55 15.00
C LEU A 554 -1.72 -0.49 15.33
N PRO A 555 -2.23 -1.36 16.23
CA PRO A 555 -3.62 -1.31 16.68
C PRO A 555 -3.81 -0.25 17.79
N GLY A 556 -4.90 0.50 17.74
CA GLY A 556 -5.27 1.46 18.80
C GLY A 556 -4.50 2.78 18.75
N MET A 557 -4.22 3.28 17.55
CA MET A 557 -3.55 4.58 17.34
C MET A 557 -4.54 5.69 16.99
N VAL A 558 -4.10 6.93 17.17
CA VAL A 558 -4.69 8.18 16.66
C VAL A 558 -3.70 8.78 15.66
N MET A 559 -4.14 9.02 14.43
CA MET A 559 -3.37 9.72 13.41
C MET A 559 -4.04 11.05 13.05
N GLY A 560 -3.28 12.14 13.12
CA GLY A 560 -3.74 13.47 12.70
C GLY A 560 -3.20 13.81 11.32
N VAL A 561 -4.10 14.11 10.38
CA VAL A 561 -3.77 14.61 9.04
C VAL A 561 -4.12 16.09 8.99
N LEU A 562 -3.11 16.92 8.75
CA LEU A 562 -3.21 18.38 8.72
C LEU A 562 -2.92 18.88 7.30
N ASN A 563 -3.92 19.47 6.66
CA ASN A 563 -3.94 19.77 5.22
C ASN A 563 -3.63 18.49 4.43
N THR A 564 -2.46 18.41 3.79
CA THR A 564 -2.05 17.25 2.98
C THR A 564 -1.15 16.25 3.72
N LYS A 565 -0.73 16.55 4.97
CA LYS A 565 0.38 15.86 5.66
C LYS A 565 -0.01 15.17 6.96
N ILE A 566 0.70 14.10 7.29
CA ILE A 566 0.62 13.42 8.59
C ILE A 566 1.37 14.27 9.63
N GLU A 567 0.64 14.80 10.61
CA GLU A 567 1.16 15.70 11.65
C GLU A 567 1.54 14.95 12.95
N PHE A 568 0.78 13.90 13.30
CA PHE A 568 1.11 12.98 14.40
C PHE A 568 0.55 11.57 14.16
N MET A 569 1.15 10.57 14.80
CA MET A 569 0.62 9.22 14.96
C MET A 569 1.00 8.69 16.34
N GLU A 570 0.04 8.67 17.26
CA GLU A 570 0.23 8.43 18.70
C GLU A 570 -0.78 7.41 19.25
N SER A 571 -0.64 6.99 20.50
CA SER A 571 -1.57 6.01 21.10
C SER A 571 -2.95 6.60 21.42
N LEU A 572 -4.00 5.76 21.48
CA LEU A 572 -5.35 6.17 21.87
C LEU A 572 -5.43 6.81 23.28
N GLU A 573 -4.48 6.54 24.17
CA GLU A 573 -4.42 7.16 25.51
C GLU A 573 -4.14 8.67 25.45
N GLU A 574 -3.48 9.15 24.38
CA GLU A 574 -3.16 10.57 24.17
C GLU A 574 -4.29 11.35 23.47
N LEU A 575 -5.42 10.72 23.10
CA LEU A 575 -6.47 11.35 22.28
C LEU A 575 -6.98 12.68 22.86
N ASP A 576 -7.23 12.75 24.17
CA ASP A 576 -7.73 13.97 24.81
C ASP A 576 -6.64 15.04 24.99
N HIS A 577 -5.36 14.65 25.06
CA HIS A 577 -4.23 15.60 24.98
C HIS A 577 -4.12 16.19 23.56
N LEU A 578 -4.19 15.34 22.53
CA LEU A 578 -4.12 15.73 21.13
C LEU A 578 -5.28 16.66 20.73
N LYS A 579 -6.51 16.37 21.18
CA LYS A 579 -7.66 17.28 21.05
C LYS A 579 -7.36 18.66 21.64
N ALA A 580 -6.76 18.71 22.83
CA ALA A 580 -6.43 19.96 23.52
C ALA A 580 -5.24 20.72 22.92
N GLU A 581 -4.26 20.02 22.33
CA GLU A 581 -3.09 20.62 21.68
C GLU A 581 -3.39 21.13 20.26
N TYR A 582 -4.11 20.36 19.46
CA TYR A 582 -4.38 20.64 18.05
C TYR A 582 -5.77 21.26 17.77
N GLY A 583 -6.63 21.35 18.79
CA GLY A 583 -7.91 22.07 18.73
C GLY A 583 -9.01 21.40 17.89
N PHE A 584 -8.86 20.11 17.56
CA PHE A 584 -9.90 19.37 16.83
C PHE A 584 -11.00 18.86 17.76
N THR A 585 -12.17 18.60 17.18
CA THR A 585 -13.38 18.14 17.90
C THR A 585 -13.72 16.70 17.50
N ASP A 586 -14.67 16.05 18.18
CA ASP A 586 -15.12 14.71 17.78
C ASP A 586 -15.72 14.65 16.36
N SER A 587 -16.12 15.79 15.77
CA SER A 587 -16.57 15.86 14.37
C SER A 587 -15.44 15.70 13.35
N ASN A 588 -14.18 15.90 13.76
CA ASN A 588 -12.99 15.64 12.95
C ASN A 588 -12.56 14.15 12.96
N ILE A 589 -13.20 13.30 13.78
CA ILE A 589 -12.67 11.96 14.10
C ILE A 589 -13.38 10.85 13.32
N HIS A 590 -12.57 10.03 12.65
CA HIS A 590 -12.97 8.85 11.90
C HIS A 590 -12.53 7.59 12.65
N TYR A 591 -13.44 7.04 13.46
CA TYR A 591 -13.25 5.77 14.14
C TYR A 591 -13.42 4.59 13.19
N MET A 592 -12.41 3.72 13.10
CA MET A 592 -12.45 2.47 12.33
C MET A 592 -13.14 1.35 13.11
N THR A 593 -13.80 0.43 12.42
CA THR A 593 -14.32 -0.81 13.03
C THR A 593 -13.21 -1.83 13.34
N PRO A 594 -13.45 -2.88 14.16
CA PRO A 594 -12.51 -4.00 14.33
C PRO A 594 -12.25 -4.87 13.09
N THR A 595 -12.97 -4.60 11.99
CA THR A 595 -12.81 -5.20 10.66
C THR A 595 -12.18 -4.22 9.65
N GLN A 596 -11.81 -3.02 10.10
CA GLN A 596 -11.15 -2.01 9.28
C GLN A 596 -9.72 -1.77 9.74
N PHE A 597 -8.86 -1.46 8.77
CA PHE A 597 -7.52 -0.95 9.01
C PHE A 597 -7.12 0.01 7.90
N MET A 598 -6.14 0.85 8.18
CA MET A 598 -5.62 1.83 7.23
C MET A 598 -4.20 1.46 6.82
N MET A 599 -3.90 1.56 5.52
CA MET A 599 -2.58 1.28 4.96
C MET A 599 -2.19 2.35 3.92
N PRO A 600 -0.89 2.52 3.59
CA PRO A 600 -0.47 3.44 2.55
C PRO A 600 -1.14 3.13 1.21
N GLY A 601 -1.29 4.16 0.38
CA GLY A 601 -1.65 4.01 -1.02
C GLY A 601 -0.69 3.07 -1.75
N LEU A 602 -1.24 2.26 -2.65
CA LEU A 602 -0.45 1.35 -3.48
C LEU A 602 0.23 2.14 -4.60
N ILE A 603 1.46 1.77 -4.93
CA ILE A 603 2.32 2.51 -5.87
C ILE A 603 2.68 1.60 -7.04
N ASP A 604 2.06 1.84 -8.19
CA ASP A 604 2.35 1.14 -9.44
C ASP A 604 3.56 1.78 -10.13
N THR A 605 4.66 1.04 -10.21
CA THR A 605 5.92 1.56 -10.76
C THR A 605 6.07 1.37 -12.26
N HIS A 606 5.13 0.69 -12.94
CA HIS A 606 5.14 0.55 -14.39
C HIS A 606 3.78 0.08 -14.95
N ILE A 607 3.15 0.91 -15.78
CA ILE A 607 1.89 0.58 -16.49
C ILE A 607 1.78 1.37 -17.82
N HIS A 608 1.32 0.72 -18.90
CA HIS A 608 0.92 1.42 -20.12
C HIS A 608 -0.56 1.80 -20.08
N ALA A 609 -0.84 3.06 -19.74
CA ALA A 609 -2.21 3.59 -19.69
C ALA A 609 -2.96 3.43 -21.03
N SER A 610 -2.20 3.46 -22.13
CA SER A 610 -2.69 3.34 -23.51
C SER A 610 -3.10 1.92 -23.91
N GLN A 611 -2.52 0.90 -23.26
CA GLN A 611 -2.77 -0.50 -23.61
C GLN A 611 -3.91 -1.14 -22.81
N PHE A 612 -4.55 -0.39 -21.91
CA PHE A 612 -5.71 -0.82 -21.12
C PHE A 612 -6.88 -1.42 -21.94
N PRO A 613 -7.16 -1.03 -23.21
CA PRO A 613 -8.20 -1.67 -24.02
C PRO A 613 -7.91 -3.15 -24.35
N ASN A 614 -6.63 -3.54 -24.37
CA ASN A 614 -6.19 -4.91 -24.64
C ASN A 614 -6.05 -5.75 -23.35
N ASN A 615 -6.41 -5.20 -22.18
CA ASN A 615 -6.14 -5.82 -20.88
C ASN A 615 -6.86 -7.17 -20.69
N GLY A 616 -6.12 -8.28 -20.79
CA GLY A 616 -6.65 -9.64 -20.75
C GLY A 616 -6.97 -10.24 -22.13
N VAL A 617 -6.49 -9.64 -23.23
CA VAL A 617 -6.71 -10.09 -24.61
C VAL A 617 -5.41 -10.70 -25.17
N ALA A 618 -5.53 -11.90 -25.74
CA ALA A 618 -4.44 -12.62 -26.43
C ALA A 618 -3.18 -12.89 -25.57
N MET A 619 -3.39 -13.18 -24.28
CA MET A 619 -2.33 -13.50 -23.30
C MET A 619 -1.60 -14.83 -23.59
N ASP A 620 -2.03 -15.57 -24.60
CA ASP A 620 -1.44 -16.82 -25.09
C ASP A 620 -0.39 -16.61 -26.20
N MET A 621 -0.20 -15.37 -26.69
CA MET A 621 0.78 -15.02 -27.72
C MET A 621 2.15 -14.59 -27.15
N PRO A 622 3.27 -14.86 -27.85
CA PRO A 622 4.59 -14.32 -27.48
C PRO A 622 4.64 -12.79 -27.61
N LEU A 623 5.38 -12.12 -26.70
CA LEU A 623 5.53 -10.66 -26.63
C LEU A 623 5.68 -9.96 -28.00
N LEU A 624 6.65 -10.38 -28.84
CA LEU A 624 6.93 -9.70 -30.11
C LEU A 624 5.79 -9.82 -31.14
N GLU A 625 5.02 -10.90 -31.08
CA GLU A 625 3.84 -11.13 -31.95
C GLU A 625 2.62 -10.38 -31.42
N TRP A 626 2.43 -10.38 -30.08
CA TRP A 626 1.42 -9.61 -29.39
C TRP A 626 1.58 -8.09 -29.62
N LEU A 627 2.83 -7.58 -29.56
CA LEU A 627 3.14 -6.18 -29.83
C LEU A 627 2.69 -5.72 -31.23
N GLN A 628 2.93 -6.55 -32.26
CA GLN A 628 2.55 -6.26 -33.64
C GLN A 628 1.03 -6.40 -33.88
N THR A 629 0.40 -7.38 -33.23
CA THR A 629 -0.99 -7.78 -33.50
C THR A 629 -2.02 -6.95 -32.71
N TYR A 630 -1.68 -6.54 -31.48
CA TYR A 630 -2.59 -5.84 -30.57
C TYR A 630 -2.06 -4.49 -30.10
N THR A 631 -0.79 -4.40 -29.75
CA THR A 631 -0.27 -3.25 -28.98
C THR A 631 -0.04 -2.02 -29.86
N PHE A 632 0.71 -2.15 -30.95
CA PHE A 632 0.90 -1.02 -31.88
C PHE A 632 -0.40 -0.57 -32.57
N PRO A 633 -1.33 -1.46 -32.99
CA PRO A 633 -2.65 -1.05 -33.47
C PRO A 633 -3.46 -0.27 -32.43
N THR A 634 -3.51 -0.71 -31.17
CA THR A 634 -4.25 -0.01 -30.12
C THR A 634 -3.59 1.31 -29.73
N GLU A 635 -2.26 1.37 -29.61
CA GLU A 635 -1.54 2.61 -29.31
C GLU A 635 -1.61 3.64 -30.46
N ALA A 636 -1.73 3.21 -31.73
CA ALA A 636 -1.91 4.10 -32.88
C ALA A 636 -3.22 4.93 -32.80
N ASN A 637 -4.27 4.38 -32.20
CA ASN A 637 -5.57 5.05 -32.08
C ASN A 637 -5.55 6.27 -31.14
N PHE A 638 -4.50 6.46 -30.33
CA PHE A 638 -4.33 7.65 -29.47
C PHE A 638 -3.91 8.92 -30.23
N SER A 639 -3.83 8.84 -31.55
CA SER A 639 -3.91 10.00 -32.45
C SER A 639 -5.30 10.66 -32.38
N ASP A 640 -6.38 9.89 -32.09
CA ASP A 640 -7.67 10.45 -31.71
C ASP A 640 -7.67 10.86 -30.23
N THR A 641 -7.92 12.15 -30.01
CA THR A 641 -8.02 12.77 -28.69
C THR A 641 -9.27 12.33 -27.91
N LEU A 642 -10.34 11.92 -28.59
CA LEU A 642 -11.57 11.42 -27.96
C LEU A 642 -11.35 10.01 -27.40
N PHE A 643 -10.85 9.09 -28.23
CA PHE A 643 -10.44 7.75 -27.79
C PHE A 643 -9.42 7.82 -26.64
N ALA A 644 -8.40 8.68 -26.77
CA ALA A 644 -7.43 8.92 -25.69
C ALA A 644 -8.13 9.34 -24.38
N ARG A 645 -9.02 10.32 -24.41
CA ARG A 645 -9.73 10.78 -23.20
C ARG A 645 -10.65 9.70 -22.62
N GLU A 646 -11.28 8.87 -23.45
CA GLU A 646 -12.10 7.74 -22.99
C GLU A 646 -11.27 6.70 -22.23
N VAL A 647 -10.20 6.19 -22.87
CA VAL A 647 -9.38 5.12 -22.29
C VAL A 647 -8.66 5.60 -21.03
N TYR A 648 -8.03 6.77 -21.08
CA TYR A 648 -7.33 7.31 -19.92
C TYR A 648 -8.29 7.60 -18.76
N SER A 649 -9.54 8.00 -19.03
CA SER A 649 -10.56 8.18 -17.98
C SER A 649 -10.92 6.86 -17.29
N LYS A 650 -10.95 5.75 -18.05
CA LYS A 650 -11.27 4.40 -17.53
C LYS A 650 -10.13 3.80 -16.72
N VAL A 651 -8.87 3.88 -17.20
CA VAL A 651 -7.71 3.27 -16.52
C VAL A 651 -7.39 3.97 -15.20
N VAL A 652 -7.34 5.32 -15.17
CA VAL A 652 -7.04 6.08 -13.96
C VAL A 652 -8.10 5.83 -12.88
N GLU A 653 -9.37 5.74 -13.27
CA GLU A 653 -10.45 5.40 -12.32
C GLU A 653 -10.38 3.95 -11.83
N ARG A 654 -10.01 2.99 -12.70
CA ARG A 654 -9.83 1.59 -12.30
C ARG A 654 -8.66 1.42 -11.34
N LEU A 655 -7.56 2.15 -11.54
CA LEU A 655 -6.39 2.14 -10.65
C LEU A 655 -6.72 2.78 -9.29
N LEU A 656 -7.38 3.95 -9.28
CA LEU A 656 -7.84 4.58 -8.04
C LEU A 656 -8.79 3.65 -7.26
N ARG A 657 -9.76 2.99 -7.92
CA ARG A 657 -10.63 1.99 -7.27
C ARG A 657 -9.86 0.78 -6.71
N ASN A 658 -8.75 0.39 -7.33
CA ASN A 658 -7.84 -0.65 -6.82
C ASN A 658 -6.84 -0.14 -5.77
N GLY A 659 -6.97 1.12 -5.31
CA GLY A 659 -6.12 1.70 -4.28
C GLY A 659 -4.74 2.16 -4.77
N THR A 660 -4.50 2.20 -6.07
CA THR A 660 -3.27 2.75 -6.66
C THR A 660 -3.32 4.28 -6.61
N THR A 661 -2.73 4.87 -5.57
CA THR A 661 -2.69 6.35 -5.39
C THR A 661 -1.63 7.00 -6.27
N THR A 662 -0.57 6.26 -6.60
CA THR A 662 0.56 6.71 -7.42
C THR A 662 0.84 5.73 -8.55
N ALA A 663 1.03 6.23 -9.77
CA ALA A 663 1.38 5.41 -10.93
C ALA A 663 2.52 6.02 -11.78
N ALA A 664 3.34 5.18 -12.42
CA ALA A 664 4.25 5.59 -13.49
C ALA A 664 3.70 5.10 -14.84
N TYR A 665 3.16 6.04 -15.62
CA TYR A 665 2.43 5.76 -16.86
C TYR A 665 3.29 5.95 -18.11
N PHE A 666 3.26 4.94 -18.98
CA PHE A 666 3.56 5.07 -20.40
C PHE A 666 2.28 5.51 -21.14
N GLY A 667 2.38 6.61 -21.90
CA GLY A 667 1.33 7.09 -22.81
C GLY A 667 1.44 6.45 -24.20
N THR A 668 1.56 7.27 -25.24
CA THR A 668 1.89 6.84 -26.62
C THR A 668 2.88 7.83 -27.23
N ILE A 669 3.29 7.64 -28.49
CA ILE A 669 4.13 8.63 -29.20
C ILE A 669 3.39 9.96 -29.47
N HIS A 670 2.06 9.98 -29.39
CA HIS A 670 1.24 11.13 -29.70
C HIS A 670 1.33 12.19 -28.61
N LEU A 671 1.70 13.42 -29.00
CA LEU A 671 1.84 14.55 -28.09
C LEU A 671 0.50 14.93 -27.43
N GLU A 672 -0.54 15.21 -28.22
CA GLU A 672 -1.86 15.60 -27.68
C GLU A 672 -2.52 14.48 -26.88
N GLY A 673 -2.42 13.22 -27.34
CA GLY A 673 -2.86 12.07 -26.55
C GLY A 673 -2.17 12.00 -25.19
N SER A 674 -0.85 12.21 -25.14
CA SER A 674 -0.09 12.20 -23.88
C SER A 674 -0.41 13.40 -22.98
N LYS A 675 -0.69 14.58 -23.54
CA LYS A 675 -1.21 15.74 -22.79
C LYS A 675 -2.55 15.41 -22.10
N ILE A 676 -3.48 14.76 -22.81
CA ILE A 676 -4.78 14.36 -22.27
C ILE A 676 -4.67 13.36 -21.10
N LEU A 677 -3.67 12.48 -21.10
CA LEU A 677 -3.38 11.63 -19.93
C LEU A 677 -2.99 12.46 -18.70
N ALA A 678 -2.22 13.55 -18.89
CA ALA A 678 -1.86 14.46 -17.81
C ALA A 678 -3.06 15.25 -17.27
N ASP A 679 -3.96 15.72 -18.14
CA ASP A 679 -5.24 16.31 -17.73
C ASP A 679 -6.05 15.33 -16.88
N VAL A 680 -6.30 14.12 -17.40
CA VAL A 680 -7.21 13.16 -16.78
C VAL A 680 -6.69 12.64 -15.43
N VAL A 681 -5.37 12.48 -15.28
CA VAL A 681 -4.74 12.17 -13.99
C VAL A 681 -4.89 13.32 -13.01
N HIS A 682 -4.68 14.57 -13.46
CA HIS A 682 -4.84 15.76 -12.63
C HIS A 682 -6.29 15.96 -12.17
N ASP A 683 -7.25 15.89 -13.10
CA ASP A 683 -8.69 16.03 -12.87
C ASP A 683 -9.23 14.98 -11.88
N LYS A 684 -8.69 13.76 -11.93
CA LYS A 684 -9.04 12.66 -11.01
C LYS A 684 -8.22 12.65 -9.70
N GLY A 685 -7.30 13.59 -9.52
CA GLY A 685 -6.54 13.76 -8.27
C GLY A 685 -5.57 12.62 -7.94
N GLN A 686 -5.12 11.84 -8.94
CA GLN A 686 -4.11 10.79 -8.73
C GLN A 686 -2.69 11.39 -8.82
N ARG A 687 -1.74 10.81 -8.09
CA ARG A 687 -0.31 11.13 -8.24
C ARG A 687 0.27 10.34 -9.41
N ALA A 688 1.08 10.96 -10.27
CA ALA A 688 1.73 10.21 -11.33
C ALA A 688 3.03 10.80 -11.88
N LEU A 689 3.87 9.90 -12.38
CA LEU A 689 4.83 10.18 -13.44
C LEU A 689 4.15 9.82 -14.78
N ILE A 690 4.18 10.72 -15.76
CA ILE A 690 3.52 10.51 -17.07
C ILE A 690 4.51 10.80 -18.21
N GLY A 691 4.57 9.93 -19.22
CA GLY A 691 5.49 10.07 -20.35
C GLY A 691 4.84 9.90 -21.73
N LYS A 692 5.07 10.86 -22.63
CA LYS A 692 5.05 10.62 -24.08
C LYS A 692 6.12 9.57 -24.39
N VAL A 693 5.74 8.50 -25.08
CA VAL A 693 6.64 7.41 -25.48
C VAL A 693 7.50 7.86 -26.66
N ASN A 694 8.77 7.46 -26.70
CA ASN A 694 9.67 7.71 -27.82
C ASN A 694 10.03 6.40 -28.54
N MET A 695 9.93 6.40 -29.87
CA MET A 695 10.06 5.22 -30.74
C MET A 695 10.19 5.63 -32.21
N MET A 696 11.27 5.20 -32.88
CA MET A 696 11.62 5.64 -34.25
C MET A 696 12.08 4.55 -35.22
N ARG A 697 12.57 3.41 -34.73
CA ARG A 697 12.99 2.25 -35.55
C ARG A 697 12.30 0.98 -35.06
N ASN A 698 12.32 -0.07 -35.87
CA ASN A 698 11.83 -1.40 -35.52
C ASN A 698 10.36 -1.44 -35.02
N CYS A 699 9.55 -0.49 -35.50
CA CYS A 699 8.14 -0.31 -35.20
C CYS A 699 7.34 -0.09 -36.51
N PRO A 700 6.01 -0.28 -36.53
CA PRO A 700 5.22 -0.11 -37.74
C PRO A 700 5.24 1.33 -38.26
N GLU A 701 5.23 1.50 -39.58
CA GLU A 701 5.33 2.85 -40.20
C GLU A 701 4.13 3.77 -39.86
N TYR A 702 2.98 3.18 -39.50
CA TYR A 702 1.80 3.93 -39.03
C TYR A 702 1.88 4.35 -37.55
N TYR A 703 2.85 3.85 -36.78
CA TYR A 703 3.03 4.12 -35.35
C TYR A 703 4.53 4.28 -35.00
N LYS A 704 5.08 5.40 -35.47
CA LYS A 704 6.50 5.71 -35.48
C LYS A 704 6.71 7.22 -35.48
N GLU A 705 7.70 7.73 -34.74
CA GLU A 705 8.08 9.14 -34.81
C GLU A 705 8.87 9.43 -36.10
N THR A 706 8.62 10.60 -36.70
CA THR A 706 9.10 11.02 -38.03
C THR A 706 10.60 11.31 -38.09
N SER A 707 11.15 11.96 -37.06
CA SER A 707 12.55 12.37 -36.96
C SER A 707 12.97 12.55 -35.51
N VAL A 708 14.27 12.45 -35.24
CA VAL A 708 14.81 12.61 -33.88
C VAL A 708 14.60 14.04 -33.38
N GLN A 709 14.71 15.02 -34.27
CA GLN A 709 14.48 16.43 -33.96
C GLN A 709 13.02 16.70 -33.58
N GLU A 710 12.05 16.07 -34.26
CA GLU A 710 10.62 16.13 -33.93
C GLU A 710 10.33 15.42 -32.59
N SER A 711 10.87 14.21 -32.38
CA SER A 711 10.73 13.46 -31.13
C SER A 711 11.23 14.22 -29.90
N ILE A 712 12.43 14.81 -29.98
CA ILE A 712 13.02 15.62 -28.91
C ILE A 712 12.23 16.93 -28.69
N ARG A 713 11.80 17.59 -29.76
CA ARG A 713 10.95 18.81 -29.68
C ARG A 713 9.63 18.52 -28.96
N ASP A 714 8.92 17.47 -29.37
CA ASP A 714 7.65 17.07 -28.76
C ASP A 714 7.80 16.67 -27.30
N THR A 715 8.87 15.94 -26.97
CA THR A 715 9.15 15.51 -25.59
C THR A 715 9.46 16.73 -24.72
N GLU A 716 10.21 17.71 -25.23
CA GLU A 716 10.43 18.99 -24.56
C GLU A 716 9.13 19.81 -24.42
N GLU A 717 8.25 19.83 -25.41
CA GLU A 717 6.93 20.47 -25.30
C GLU A 717 6.05 19.78 -24.25
N PHE A 718 5.99 18.45 -24.25
CA PHE A 718 5.25 17.67 -23.27
C PHE A 718 5.74 17.93 -21.84
N ILE A 719 7.06 17.98 -21.61
CA ILE A 719 7.65 18.35 -20.30
C ILE A 719 7.20 19.75 -19.86
N ARG A 720 7.17 20.72 -20.78
CA ARG A 720 6.69 22.08 -20.50
C ARG A 720 5.18 22.11 -20.22
N TYR A 721 4.40 21.32 -20.96
CA TYR A 721 2.95 21.19 -20.77
C TYR A 721 2.60 20.67 -19.38
N VAL A 722 3.15 19.51 -18.97
CA VAL A 722 2.87 18.94 -17.64
C VAL A 722 3.33 19.89 -16.52
N LYS A 723 4.46 20.59 -16.70
CA LYS A 723 4.91 21.63 -15.75
C LYS A 723 4.00 22.88 -15.73
N SER A 724 3.25 23.15 -16.80
CA SER A 724 2.27 24.25 -16.86
C SER A 724 0.95 23.95 -16.13
N ILE A 725 0.65 22.68 -15.84
CA ILE A 725 -0.49 22.27 -14.98
C ILE A 725 -0.28 22.74 -13.53
N GLN A 726 0.97 22.99 -13.12
CA GLN A 726 1.35 23.47 -11.77
C GLN A 726 0.91 22.55 -10.60
N SER A 727 0.59 21.29 -10.89
CA SER A 727 0.17 20.31 -9.87
C SER A 727 1.38 19.73 -9.09
N PRO A 728 1.29 19.56 -7.76
CA PRO A 728 2.29 18.83 -6.97
C PRO A 728 2.14 17.29 -7.03
N LEU A 729 1.13 16.80 -7.77
CA LEU A 729 0.80 15.38 -7.92
C LEU A 729 1.30 14.79 -9.24
N VAL A 730 1.34 15.58 -10.31
CA VAL A 730 1.65 15.12 -11.67
C VAL A 730 3.02 15.63 -12.12
N SER A 731 3.84 14.79 -12.75
CA SER A 731 5.16 15.18 -13.25
C SER A 731 5.57 14.44 -14.53
N PRO A 732 6.32 15.08 -15.45
CA PRO A 732 6.71 14.46 -16.71
C PRO A 732 7.95 13.57 -16.54
N ILE A 733 7.92 12.39 -17.18
CA ILE A 733 9.01 11.40 -17.20
C ILE A 733 9.46 11.10 -18.64
N ILE A 734 10.78 11.09 -18.85
CA ILE A 734 11.42 10.75 -20.13
C ILE A 734 11.21 9.27 -20.42
N THR A 735 10.66 8.93 -21.59
CA THR A 735 10.15 7.58 -21.88
C THR A 735 10.62 7.06 -23.25
N PRO A 736 11.92 6.81 -23.47
CA PRO A 736 12.34 5.89 -24.54
C PRO A 736 11.65 4.55 -24.30
N ARG A 737 10.90 4.01 -25.29
CA ARG A 737 10.12 2.79 -25.07
C ARG A 737 11.02 1.67 -24.56
N PHE A 738 11.98 1.30 -25.40
CA PHE A 738 13.07 0.37 -25.12
C PHE A 738 14.18 0.55 -26.16
N ALA A 739 15.43 0.24 -25.84
CA ALA A 739 16.57 0.55 -26.72
C ALA A 739 16.46 -0.02 -28.16
N PRO A 740 15.85 -1.20 -28.41
CA PRO A 740 15.60 -1.68 -29.76
C PRO A 740 14.83 -0.70 -30.66
N THR A 741 13.92 0.13 -30.15
CA THR A 741 13.14 1.07 -30.96
C THR A 741 13.66 2.51 -30.99
N CYS A 742 14.68 2.82 -30.20
CA CYS A 742 15.30 4.15 -30.13
C CYS A 742 16.71 4.16 -30.75
N PRO A 743 16.98 4.98 -31.79
CA PRO A 743 18.34 5.27 -32.25
C PRO A 743 19.21 5.96 -31.19
N GLU A 744 20.54 5.90 -31.37
CA GLU A 744 21.53 6.42 -30.43
C GLU A 744 21.41 7.93 -30.17
N ASP A 745 21.18 8.72 -31.22
CA ASP A 745 21.00 10.17 -31.14
C ASP A 745 19.66 10.54 -30.48
N GLN A 746 18.61 9.72 -30.65
CA GLN A 746 17.38 9.83 -29.88
C GLN A 746 17.63 9.58 -28.39
N LEU A 747 18.30 8.48 -28.03
CA LEU A 747 18.63 8.17 -26.63
C LEU A 747 19.50 9.27 -25.99
N ALA A 748 20.54 9.74 -26.69
CA ALA A 748 21.41 10.82 -26.24
C ALA A 748 20.66 12.16 -26.08
N GLY A 749 19.70 12.46 -26.97
CA GLY A 749 18.85 13.64 -26.87
C GLY A 749 17.89 13.57 -25.67
N LEU A 750 17.33 12.39 -25.40
CA LEU A 750 16.44 12.16 -24.26
C LEU A 750 17.20 12.25 -22.92
N GLY A 751 18.43 11.73 -22.83
CA GLY A 751 19.31 11.93 -21.67
C GLY A 751 19.67 13.41 -21.43
N GLN A 752 19.87 14.18 -22.50
CA GLN A 752 20.05 15.63 -22.40
C GLN A 752 18.80 16.36 -21.88
N LEU A 753 17.59 15.98 -22.34
CA LEU A 753 16.34 16.52 -21.80
C LEU A 753 16.12 16.15 -20.33
N ALA A 754 16.40 14.90 -19.93
CA ALA A 754 16.31 14.44 -18.55
C ALA A 754 17.15 15.32 -17.62
N ALA A 755 18.44 15.52 -17.96
CA ALA A 755 19.35 16.38 -17.22
C ALA A 755 18.89 17.86 -17.21
N LYS A 756 18.57 18.43 -18.38
CA LYS A 756 18.11 19.82 -18.57
C LYS A 756 16.89 20.17 -17.71
N TYR A 757 15.98 19.21 -17.53
CA TYR A 757 14.72 19.43 -16.83
C TYR A 757 14.62 18.74 -15.46
N SER A 758 15.67 18.04 -15.02
CA SER A 758 15.72 17.22 -13.79
C SER A 758 14.58 16.20 -13.67
N CYS A 759 14.09 15.73 -14.82
CA CYS A 759 13.02 14.76 -14.96
C CYS A 759 13.48 13.35 -14.57
N HIS A 760 12.53 12.51 -14.20
CA HIS A 760 12.70 11.06 -14.15
C HIS A 760 12.88 10.48 -15.55
N ILE A 761 13.31 9.21 -15.62
CA ILE A 761 13.41 8.40 -16.83
C ILE A 761 12.72 7.05 -16.57
N GLN A 762 11.99 6.50 -17.54
CA GLN A 762 11.49 5.12 -17.51
C GLN A 762 11.76 4.40 -18.83
N SER A 763 12.09 3.11 -18.77
CA SER A 763 12.23 2.23 -19.94
C SER A 763 12.13 0.75 -19.55
N HIS A 764 12.18 -0.13 -20.54
CA HIS A 764 12.28 -1.58 -20.34
C HIS A 764 13.75 -2.01 -20.39
N LEU A 765 14.13 -3.01 -19.60
CA LEU A 765 15.50 -3.50 -19.52
C LEU A 765 15.54 -5.00 -19.22
N CYS A 766 16.25 -5.75 -20.07
CA CYS A 766 16.48 -7.19 -19.95
C CYS A 766 15.21 -7.99 -19.61
N GLU A 767 14.12 -7.73 -20.32
CA GLU A 767 12.85 -8.44 -20.14
C GLU A 767 12.96 -9.86 -20.69
N THR A 768 13.47 -10.03 -21.91
CA THR A 768 13.57 -11.34 -22.56
C THR A 768 14.98 -11.63 -23.08
N GLN A 769 15.41 -12.89 -23.08
CA GLN A 769 16.70 -13.27 -23.66
C GLN A 769 16.83 -12.94 -25.16
N PRO A 770 15.79 -13.09 -26.01
CA PRO A 770 15.83 -12.62 -27.40
C PRO A 770 16.00 -11.09 -27.53
N GLU A 771 15.32 -10.30 -26.69
CA GLU A 771 15.48 -8.84 -26.64
C GLU A 771 16.93 -8.46 -26.27
N CYS A 772 17.51 -9.09 -25.24
CA CYS A 772 18.90 -8.87 -24.83
C CYS A 772 19.90 -9.15 -25.97
N ASN A 773 19.66 -10.22 -26.74
CA ASN A 773 20.49 -10.57 -27.89
C ASN A 773 20.35 -9.52 -29.01
N TRP A 774 19.12 -9.09 -29.30
CA TRP A 774 18.83 -8.09 -30.34
C TRP A 774 19.40 -6.71 -30.00
N VAL A 775 19.40 -6.30 -28.72
CA VAL A 775 20.11 -5.09 -28.27
C VAL A 775 21.61 -5.18 -28.55
N LYS A 776 22.23 -6.34 -28.32
CA LYS A 776 23.66 -6.56 -28.61
C LYS A 776 23.99 -6.50 -30.11
N GLU A 777 23.04 -6.89 -30.97
CA GLU A 777 23.15 -6.72 -32.43
C GLU A 777 22.97 -5.26 -32.86
N LEU A 778 22.05 -4.52 -32.23
CA LEU A 778 21.71 -3.13 -32.55
C LEU A 778 22.69 -2.09 -31.97
N PHE A 779 23.44 -2.44 -30.93
CA PHE A 779 24.43 -1.58 -30.26
C PHE A 779 25.74 -2.35 -29.98
N PRO A 780 26.48 -2.81 -31.00
CA PRO A 780 27.63 -3.72 -30.83
C PRO A 780 28.85 -3.10 -30.14
N TRP A 781 28.82 -1.80 -29.83
CA TRP A 781 29.81 -1.10 -29.01
C TRP A 781 29.55 -1.21 -27.50
N ALA A 782 28.30 -1.52 -27.09
CA ALA A 782 27.91 -1.59 -25.69
C ALA A 782 28.27 -2.97 -25.09
N LYS A 783 28.74 -2.97 -23.84
CA LYS A 783 29.09 -4.21 -23.13
C LYS A 783 27.86 -5.06 -22.80
N SER A 784 26.73 -4.40 -22.54
CA SER A 784 25.46 -4.99 -22.16
C SER A 784 24.30 -4.04 -22.50
N TYR A 785 23.06 -4.47 -22.27
CA TYR A 785 21.88 -3.62 -22.45
C TYR A 785 21.91 -2.43 -21.47
N THR A 786 22.28 -2.66 -20.21
CA THR A 786 22.46 -1.60 -19.21
C THR A 786 23.50 -0.56 -19.65
N ASP A 787 24.60 -0.98 -20.29
CA ASP A 787 25.68 -0.10 -20.78
C ASP A 787 25.21 0.86 -21.91
N VAL A 788 24.18 0.48 -22.68
CA VAL A 788 23.52 1.35 -23.68
C VAL A 788 22.87 2.55 -22.98
N TYR A 789 22.06 2.30 -21.95
CA TYR A 789 21.39 3.38 -21.20
C TYR A 789 22.38 4.20 -20.36
N ASP A 790 23.41 3.58 -19.77
CA ASP A 790 24.40 4.31 -18.96
C ASP A 790 25.21 5.29 -19.81
N SER A 791 25.70 4.83 -20.97
CA SER A 791 26.47 5.64 -21.92
C SER A 791 25.67 6.84 -22.44
N MET A 792 24.36 6.69 -22.59
CA MET A 792 23.43 7.75 -23.01
C MET A 792 22.90 8.62 -21.85
N ARG A 793 23.40 8.41 -20.62
CA ARG A 793 22.99 9.12 -19.39
C ARG A 793 21.51 8.96 -19.04
N LEU A 794 20.95 7.79 -19.34
CA LEU A 794 19.58 7.40 -19.03
C LEU A 794 19.47 6.57 -17.73
N LEU A 795 20.58 6.31 -17.03
CA LEU A 795 20.61 5.70 -15.70
C LEU A 795 21.01 6.71 -14.61
N GLY A 796 20.25 6.71 -13.51
CA GLY A 796 20.45 7.58 -12.35
C GLY A 796 19.42 7.31 -11.25
N ASP A 797 19.43 8.14 -10.21
CA ASP A 797 18.60 7.96 -9.00
C ASP A 797 17.09 8.10 -9.24
N LYS A 798 16.71 8.71 -10.38
CA LYS A 798 15.35 8.88 -10.88
C LYS A 798 15.03 8.03 -12.12
N SER A 799 15.89 7.07 -12.48
CA SER A 799 15.60 6.14 -13.57
C SER A 799 14.84 4.92 -13.04
N ILE A 800 13.83 4.48 -13.80
CA ILE A 800 12.99 3.32 -13.54
C ILE A 800 13.19 2.35 -14.69
N MET A 801 13.53 1.10 -14.39
CA MET A 801 13.75 0.05 -15.37
C MET A 801 12.80 -1.12 -15.08
N ALA A 802 11.95 -1.44 -16.06
CA ALA A 802 10.95 -2.50 -15.94
C ALA A 802 11.55 -3.90 -16.18
N HIS A 803 10.87 -4.92 -15.64
CA HIS A 803 11.12 -6.36 -15.77
C HIS A 803 12.45 -6.85 -15.16
N CYS A 804 13.59 -6.44 -15.73
CA CYS A 804 14.94 -6.71 -15.22
C CYS A 804 15.18 -8.19 -14.88
N ILE A 805 14.78 -9.09 -15.78
CA ILE A 805 14.81 -10.54 -15.57
C ILE A 805 16.21 -11.09 -15.86
N TRP A 806 16.75 -10.77 -17.04
CA TRP A 806 17.97 -11.39 -17.58
C TRP A 806 19.24 -10.56 -17.28
N LEU A 807 19.28 -9.90 -16.12
CA LEU A 807 20.44 -9.09 -15.70
C LEU A 807 21.63 -9.96 -15.26
N SER A 808 22.81 -9.62 -15.78
CA SER A 808 24.11 -10.08 -15.25
C SER A 808 24.48 -9.38 -13.93
N ASP A 809 25.44 -9.91 -13.17
CA ASP A 809 25.83 -9.30 -11.88
C ASP A 809 26.54 -7.94 -12.05
N ASP A 810 27.31 -7.74 -13.12
CA ASP A 810 27.92 -6.45 -13.47
C ASP A 810 26.85 -5.38 -13.77
N GLU A 811 25.73 -5.78 -14.35
CA GLU A 811 24.59 -4.89 -14.60
C GLU A 811 23.83 -4.57 -13.32
N ILE A 812 23.61 -5.54 -12.44
CA ILE A 812 23.05 -5.31 -11.10
C ILE A 812 23.93 -4.34 -10.31
N TYR A 813 25.25 -4.50 -10.37
CA TYR A 813 26.20 -3.57 -9.77
C TYR A 813 26.08 -2.16 -10.37
N THR A 814 26.02 -2.06 -11.70
CA THR A 814 25.87 -0.77 -12.41
C THR A 814 24.57 -0.06 -12.04
N LEU A 815 23.43 -0.77 -12.07
CA LEU A 815 22.11 -0.24 -11.69
C LEU A 815 22.08 0.21 -10.23
N ARG A 816 22.71 -0.53 -9.33
CA ARG A 816 22.84 -0.20 -7.90
C ARG A 816 23.66 1.07 -7.70
N GLU A 817 24.86 1.17 -8.29
CA GLU A 817 25.75 2.32 -8.13
C GLU A 817 25.22 3.59 -8.84
N ARG A 818 24.33 3.45 -9.83
CA ARG A 818 23.54 4.54 -10.40
C ARG A 818 22.27 4.88 -9.59
N GLY A 819 21.89 4.04 -8.63
CA GLY A 819 20.69 4.25 -7.78
C GLY A 819 19.36 4.02 -8.50
N VAL A 820 19.35 3.20 -9.54
CA VAL A 820 18.19 2.94 -10.41
C VAL A 820 17.10 2.17 -9.66
N GLY A 821 15.84 2.50 -9.95
CA GLY A 821 14.67 1.78 -9.48
C GLY A 821 14.25 0.65 -10.41
N ILE A 822 13.95 -0.53 -9.86
CA ILE A 822 13.46 -1.67 -10.61
C ILE A 822 11.94 -1.80 -10.43
N ALA A 823 11.20 -1.75 -11.54
CA ALA A 823 9.78 -2.08 -11.57
C ALA A 823 9.61 -3.58 -11.91
N HIS A 824 9.32 -4.39 -10.90
CA HIS A 824 9.09 -5.82 -11.10
C HIS A 824 7.63 -6.06 -11.53
N CYS A 825 7.43 -6.59 -12.74
CA CYS A 825 6.13 -6.77 -13.39
C CYS A 825 5.70 -8.27 -13.46
N PRO A 826 5.48 -8.96 -12.33
CA PRO A 826 5.43 -10.42 -12.28
C PRO A 826 4.26 -11.07 -13.03
N ASN A 827 3.10 -10.40 -13.13
CA ASN A 827 1.95 -10.90 -13.91
C ASN A 827 2.33 -10.97 -15.39
N SER A 828 2.87 -9.87 -15.94
CA SER A 828 3.36 -9.78 -17.32
C SER A 828 4.47 -10.79 -17.61
N ASN A 829 5.52 -10.77 -16.78
CA ASN A 829 6.70 -11.63 -16.93
C ASN A 829 6.36 -13.12 -17.11
N VAL A 830 5.28 -13.60 -16.47
CA VAL A 830 4.75 -14.96 -16.60
C VAL A 830 3.79 -15.10 -17.79
N SER A 831 2.84 -14.17 -17.96
CA SER A 831 1.79 -14.24 -19.00
C SER A 831 2.37 -14.27 -20.42
N ILE A 832 3.18 -13.26 -20.79
CA ILE A 832 3.85 -13.19 -22.09
C ILE A 832 5.16 -14.01 -22.16
N ARG A 833 5.41 -14.83 -21.13
CA ARG A 833 6.48 -15.85 -21.04
C ARG A 833 7.91 -15.29 -21.06
N SER A 834 8.10 -14.05 -20.64
CA SER A 834 9.39 -13.33 -20.60
C SER A 834 10.40 -13.95 -19.62
N GLY A 835 9.94 -14.45 -18.46
CA GLY A 835 10.76 -15.23 -17.52
C GLY A 835 10.42 -15.03 -16.04
N LEU A 836 11.29 -15.52 -15.15
CA LEU A 836 11.11 -15.44 -13.70
C LEU A 836 12.16 -14.52 -13.08
N CYS A 837 11.76 -13.29 -12.72
CA CYS A 837 12.66 -12.30 -12.12
C CYS A 837 13.06 -12.73 -10.69
N ASP A 838 14.36 -12.83 -10.45
CA ASP A 838 14.93 -13.13 -9.13
C ASP A 838 14.95 -11.88 -8.23
N VAL A 839 13.76 -11.49 -7.80
CA VAL A 839 13.57 -10.31 -6.93
C VAL A 839 14.34 -10.40 -5.62
N ARG A 840 14.64 -11.60 -5.09
CA ARG A 840 15.51 -11.73 -3.91
C ARG A 840 16.96 -11.38 -4.25
N ARG A 841 17.52 -11.86 -5.37
CA ARG A 841 18.86 -11.45 -5.83
C ARG A 841 18.96 -9.94 -5.96
N LEU A 842 17.96 -9.28 -6.55
CA LEU A 842 17.95 -7.81 -6.70
C LEU A 842 17.93 -7.10 -5.33
N LEU A 843 17.03 -7.50 -4.42
CA LEU A 843 16.94 -6.94 -3.07
C LEU A 843 18.22 -7.18 -2.24
N ASN A 844 18.83 -8.36 -2.34
CA ASN A 844 20.07 -8.70 -1.63
C ASN A 844 21.27 -7.86 -2.12
N HIS A 845 21.28 -7.46 -3.40
CA HIS A 845 22.27 -6.53 -3.94
C HIS A 845 21.98 -5.05 -3.60
N GLY A 846 20.90 -4.76 -2.87
CA GLY A 846 20.55 -3.41 -2.41
C GLY A 846 19.90 -2.52 -3.48
N LEU A 847 19.36 -3.12 -4.56
CA LEU A 847 18.56 -2.37 -5.53
C LEU A 847 17.25 -1.89 -4.91
N LYS A 848 16.78 -0.71 -5.33
CA LYS A 848 15.42 -0.25 -5.08
C LYS A 848 14.47 -1.13 -5.91
N VAL A 849 13.52 -1.84 -5.28
CA VAL A 849 12.51 -2.63 -6.01
C VAL A 849 11.10 -2.26 -5.57
N GLY A 850 10.25 -2.03 -6.57
CA GLY A 850 8.81 -1.86 -6.46
C GLY A 850 8.10 -2.84 -7.40
N LEU A 851 6.77 -2.80 -7.41
CA LEU A 851 5.95 -3.62 -8.30
C LEU A 851 5.31 -2.78 -9.41
N GLY A 852 5.18 -3.35 -10.60
CA GLY A 852 4.38 -2.80 -11.71
C GLY A 852 3.23 -3.74 -12.05
N THR A 853 2.10 -3.19 -12.52
CA THR A 853 1.04 -4.03 -13.13
C THR A 853 1.38 -4.43 -14.56
N ASP A 854 2.06 -3.54 -15.29
CA ASP A 854 2.35 -3.66 -16.71
C ASP A 854 1.11 -3.96 -17.56
N CYS A 855 0.00 -3.25 -17.34
CA CYS A 855 -1.14 -3.39 -18.25
C CYS A 855 -0.72 -2.97 -19.67
N SER A 856 -0.90 -3.78 -20.73
CA SER A 856 -1.62 -5.07 -20.79
C SER A 856 -0.78 -6.32 -21.05
N GLY A 857 0.57 -6.26 -20.99
CA GLY A 857 1.40 -7.47 -20.93
C GLY A 857 1.07 -8.30 -19.68
N GLY A 858 0.81 -7.61 -18.57
CA GLY A 858 0.09 -8.13 -17.40
C GLY A 858 -1.41 -7.84 -17.48
N TYR A 859 -2.24 -8.84 -17.23
CA TYR A 859 -3.70 -8.74 -17.45
C TYR A 859 -4.49 -8.07 -16.31
N SER A 860 -3.83 -7.57 -15.26
CA SER A 860 -4.50 -7.14 -14.03
C SER A 860 -4.08 -5.72 -13.57
N PRO A 861 -5.00 -4.74 -13.56
CA PRO A 861 -4.73 -3.36 -13.14
C PRO A 861 -4.74 -3.21 -11.60
N SER A 862 -4.36 -4.26 -10.87
CA SER A 862 -4.46 -4.33 -9.41
C SER A 862 -3.11 -4.62 -8.79
N MET A 863 -2.65 -3.72 -7.92
CA MET A 863 -1.41 -3.92 -7.17
C MET A 863 -1.50 -5.07 -6.16
N LEU A 864 -2.71 -5.52 -5.79
CA LEU A 864 -2.91 -6.77 -5.04
C LEU A 864 -2.51 -8.00 -5.87
N ASP A 865 -2.82 -7.99 -7.17
CA ASP A 865 -2.46 -9.05 -8.11
C ASP A 865 -0.96 -9.08 -8.40
N ALA A 866 -0.34 -7.91 -8.58
CA ALA A 866 1.12 -7.80 -8.69
C ALA A 866 1.83 -8.38 -7.45
N MET A 867 1.32 -8.14 -6.24
CA MET A 867 1.85 -8.77 -5.01
C MET A 867 1.68 -10.29 -5.01
N ARG A 868 0.54 -10.82 -5.47
CA ARG A 868 0.29 -12.28 -5.57
C ARG A 868 1.26 -12.95 -6.54
N HIS A 869 1.43 -12.37 -7.73
CA HIS A 869 2.33 -12.90 -8.74
C HIS A 869 3.81 -12.78 -8.33
N ALA A 870 4.24 -11.71 -7.63
CA ALA A 870 5.61 -11.61 -7.10
C ALA A 870 5.93 -12.78 -6.14
N LEU A 871 4.98 -13.12 -5.26
CA LEU A 871 5.10 -14.22 -4.32
C LEU A 871 5.11 -15.58 -5.05
N GLN A 872 4.28 -15.74 -6.08
CA GLN A 872 4.26 -16.95 -6.91
C GLN A 872 5.57 -17.14 -7.70
N VAL A 873 6.07 -16.11 -8.39
CA VAL A 873 7.36 -16.14 -9.10
C VAL A 873 8.50 -16.53 -8.15
N SER A 874 8.54 -15.94 -6.95
CA SER A 874 9.56 -16.26 -5.95
C SER A 874 9.41 -17.68 -5.36
N ASN A 875 8.19 -18.21 -5.27
CA ASN A 875 7.94 -19.61 -4.90
C ASN A 875 8.37 -20.58 -6.02
N VAL A 876 8.09 -20.28 -7.29
CA VAL A 876 8.50 -21.13 -8.44
C VAL A 876 10.03 -21.17 -8.54
N LEU A 877 10.71 -20.04 -8.37
CA LEU A 877 12.17 -20.01 -8.27
C LEU A 877 12.70 -20.85 -7.10
N ALA A 878 11.94 -21.04 -6.03
CA ALA A 878 12.29 -21.89 -4.89
C ALA A 878 11.96 -23.38 -5.09
N LEU A 879 11.40 -23.80 -6.23
CA LEU A 879 11.22 -25.21 -6.60
C LEU A 879 12.42 -25.77 -7.36
N ASP A 880 13.18 -24.91 -8.03
CA ASP A 880 14.31 -25.25 -8.94
C ASP A 880 15.68 -24.87 -8.34
N ARG A 881 15.72 -24.58 -7.04
CA ARG A 881 16.91 -24.08 -6.32
C ARG A 881 17.13 -24.80 -5.00
N ASP A 882 18.35 -24.69 -4.50
CA ASP A 882 18.74 -25.24 -3.20
C ASP A 882 17.92 -24.67 -2.03
N ASN A 883 17.83 -25.47 -0.96
CA ASN A 883 16.98 -25.21 0.21
C ASN A 883 17.36 -23.94 1.02
N ASP A 884 18.48 -23.29 0.69
CA ASP A 884 18.91 -22.03 1.31
C ASP A 884 18.38 -20.79 0.58
N TYR A 885 17.82 -20.91 -0.63
CA TYR A 885 17.26 -19.77 -1.37
C TYR A 885 16.08 -19.12 -0.64
N GLN A 886 16.29 -17.88 -0.20
CA GLN A 886 15.33 -17.12 0.58
C GLN A 886 14.26 -16.47 -0.31
N ARG A 887 13.15 -17.17 -0.60
CA ARG A 887 11.98 -16.54 -1.26
C ARG A 887 11.52 -15.25 -0.57
N ILE A 888 10.80 -14.38 -1.28
CA ILE A 888 10.08 -13.26 -0.66
C ILE A 888 8.82 -13.72 0.08
N ILE A 889 8.46 -13.00 1.14
CA ILE A 889 7.23 -13.22 1.91
C ILE A 889 6.22 -12.09 1.68
N TYR A 890 4.95 -12.29 2.05
CA TYR A 890 3.88 -11.28 1.84
C TYR A 890 4.20 -9.90 2.45
N LYS A 891 5.04 -9.85 3.48
CA LYS A 891 5.57 -8.61 4.07
C LYS A 891 6.51 -7.89 3.11
N ASP A 892 7.44 -8.60 2.46
CA ASP A 892 8.31 -8.04 1.43
C ASP A 892 7.49 -7.51 0.24
N ALA A 893 6.48 -8.28 -0.22
CA ALA A 893 5.59 -7.86 -1.29
C ALA A 893 4.78 -6.59 -0.93
N PHE A 894 4.25 -6.51 0.29
CA PHE A 894 3.58 -5.32 0.82
C PHE A 894 4.53 -4.11 0.87
N LYS A 895 5.80 -4.31 1.28
CA LYS A 895 6.82 -3.25 1.22
C LYS A 895 7.09 -2.81 -0.21
N MET A 896 7.27 -3.72 -1.17
CA MET A 896 7.50 -3.37 -2.58
C MET A 896 6.31 -2.62 -3.20
N ALA A 897 5.06 -2.98 -2.86
CA ALA A 897 3.86 -2.29 -3.33
C ALA A 897 3.60 -0.91 -2.67
N THR A 898 4.36 -0.56 -1.63
CA THR A 898 4.23 0.70 -0.88
C THR A 898 5.57 1.46 -0.84
N LEU A 899 6.34 1.34 0.23
CA LEU A 899 7.60 2.08 0.44
C LEU A 899 8.70 1.74 -0.60
N GLY A 900 8.74 0.52 -1.11
CA GLY A 900 9.65 0.11 -2.20
C GLY A 900 9.29 0.78 -3.53
N GLY A 901 8.00 0.85 -3.86
CA GLY A 901 7.50 1.64 -4.98
C GLY A 901 7.85 3.12 -4.84
N ALA A 902 7.63 3.71 -3.66
CA ALA A 902 8.03 5.10 -3.39
C ALA A 902 9.53 5.35 -3.62
N LYS A 903 10.39 4.39 -3.24
CA LYS A 903 11.85 4.44 -3.50
C LYS A 903 12.21 4.38 -4.97
N VAL A 904 11.55 3.49 -5.73
CA VAL A 904 11.73 3.38 -7.19
C VAL A 904 11.33 4.67 -7.89
N LEU A 905 10.23 5.30 -7.45
CA LEU A 905 9.80 6.61 -7.96
C LEU A 905 10.60 7.79 -7.38
N ASN A 906 11.56 7.57 -6.47
CA ASN A 906 12.31 8.60 -5.76
C ASN A 906 11.39 9.65 -5.09
N MET A 907 10.43 9.13 -4.30
CA MET A 907 9.41 9.88 -3.54
C MET A 907 9.21 9.33 -2.11
N ASP A 908 10.11 8.47 -1.59
CA ASP A 908 9.98 7.88 -0.26
C ASP A 908 10.23 8.87 0.90
N ASP A 909 10.67 10.09 0.58
CA ASP A 909 10.64 11.25 1.46
C ASP A 909 9.21 11.82 1.65
N ARG A 910 8.32 11.61 0.67
CA ARG A 910 6.96 12.16 0.62
C ARG A 910 5.85 11.15 0.89
N ILE A 911 5.99 9.90 0.47
CA ILE A 911 4.90 8.89 0.49
C ILE A 911 5.40 7.47 0.85
N GLY A 912 4.56 6.45 0.67
CA GLY A 912 4.90 5.03 0.82
C GLY A 912 4.77 4.48 2.25
N ASN A 913 4.72 5.33 3.28
CA ASN A 913 4.39 4.93 4.65
C ASN A 913 3.86 6.09 5.51
N PHE A 914 3.43 5.77 6.73
CA PHE A 914 2.87 6.73 7.70
C PHE A 914 3.90 7.40 8.63
N GLU A 915 5.01 7.87 8.08
CA GLU A 915 5.94 8.73 8.83
C GLU A 915 5.42 10.19 8.90
N ILE A 916 5.83 10.91 9.95
CA ILE A 916 5.43 12.30 10.17
C ILE A 916 6.01 13.20 9.07
N ASP A 917 5.30 14.28 8.74
CA ASP A 917 5.54 15.21 7.63
C ASP A 917 5.36 14.62 6.22
N LYS A 918 5.05 13.32 6.05
CA LYS A 918 4.70 12.74 4.74
C LYS A 918 3.29 13.12 4.29
N GLU A 919 3.06 13.08 2.97
CA GLU A 919 1.76 13.30 2.35
C GLU A 919 0.84 12.09 2.57
N PHE A 920 -0.42 12.34 2.90
CA PHE A 920 -1.38 11.30 3.25
C PHE A 920 -1.99 10.64 1.99
N ASP A 921 -1.20 9.76 1.38
CA ASP A 921 -1.63 8.78 0.38
C ASP A 921 -2.00 7.49 1.12
N ALA A 922 -3.30 7.19 1.25
CA ALA A 922 -3.80 6.16 2.17
C ALA A 922 -5.07 5.46 1.69
N LEU A 923 -5.24 4.21 2.11
CA LEU A 923 -6.42 3.38 1.88
C LEU A 923 -7.08 3.03 3.21
N LEU A 924 -8.41 3.18 3.30
CA LEU A 924 -9.20 2.53 4.35
C LEU A 924 -9.67 1.18 3.82
N ILE A 925 -9.13 0.10 4.37
CA ILE A 925 -9.53 -1.27 4.04
C ILE A 925 -10.61 -1.72 5.02
N ASP A 926 -11.67 -2.34 4.51
CA ASP A 926 -12.71 -2.98 5.30
C ASP A 926 -12.81 -4.45 4.86
N VAL A 927 -12.25 -5.37 5.66
CA VAL A 927 -12.29 -6.82 5.35
C VAL A 927 -13.66 -7.45 5.57
N SER A 928 -14.66 -6.66 5.94
CA SER A 928 -16.08 -7.06 6.06
C SER A 928 -17.00 -6.32 5.09
N ALA A 929 -16.44 -5.68 4.06
CA ALA A 929 -17.19 -4.96 3.05
C ALA A 929 -18.27 -5.82 2.37
N SER A 930 -19.37 -5.18 1.95
CA SER A 930 -20.54 -5.86 1.38
C SER A 930 -20.18 -6.66 0.13
N GLY A 931 -20.28 -7.98 0.22
CA GLY A 931 -19.94 -8.89 -0.88
C GLY A 931 -18.44 -9.07 -1.11
N SER A 932 -17.59 -8.81 -0.11
CA SER A 932 -16.16 -9.19 -0.14
C SER A 932 -15.96 -10.70 -0.29
N ALA A 933 -14.82 -11.10 -0.86
CA ALA A 933 -14.33 -12.49 -0.90
C ALA A 933 -13.51 -12.89 0.35
N ILE A 934 -13.56 -12.11 1.44
CA ILE A 934 -12.82 -12.36 2.67
C ILE A 934 -13.76 -12.80 3.81
N ASP A 935 -13.69 -14.07 4.20
CA ASP A 935 -14.31 -14.56 5.44
C ASP A 935 -13.44 -14.27 6.66
N ILE A 936 -14.03 -13.60 7.67
CA ILE A 936 -13.39 -13.27 8.94
C ILE A 936 -13.97 -14.08 10.10
N PHE A 937 -13.08 -14.76 10.84
CA PHE A 937 -13.41 -15.61 11.99
C PHE A 937 -12.97 -14.96 13.30
N SER A 938 -13.57 -15.38 14.42
CA SER A 938 -13.37 -14.81 15.75
C SER A 938 -11.95 -14.93 16.33
N LYS A 939 -11.04 -15.66 15.65
CA LYS A 939 -9.62 -15.80 16.02
C LYS A 939 -8.67 -15.00 15.11
N ASP A 940 -9.15 -14.41 14.02
CA ASP A 940 -8.29 -13.70 13.07
C ASP A 940 -7.68 -12.44 13.71
N THR A 941 -6.35 -12.42 13.82
CA THR A 941 -5.59 -11.25 14.24
C THR A 941 -5.58 -10.18 13.15
N LEU A 942 -4.97 -9.04 13.43
CA LEU A 942 -4.78 -7.99 12.43
C LEU A 942 -3.77 -8.40 11.34
N ASP A 943 -2.76 -9.23 11.65
CA ASP A 943 -1.83 -9.77 10.64
C ASP A 943 -2.55 -10.76 9.70
N ASP A 944 -3.44 -11.61 10.25
CA ASP A 944 -4.29 -12.51 9.45
C ASP A 944 -5.23 -11.73 8.52
N LYS A 945 -5.82 -10.61 8.99
CA LYS A 945 -6.69 -9.75 8.18
C LYS A 945 -5.93 -9.06 7.04
N VAL A 946 -4.71 -8.58 7.30
CA VAL A 946 -3.83 -8.00 6.28
C VAL A 946 -3.42 -9.05 5.25
N GLN A 947 -3.05 -10.25 5.70
CA GLN A 947 -2.69 -11.36 4.83
C GLN A 947 -3.88 -11.83 3.97
N LYS A 948 -5.07 -11.97 4.56
CA LYS A 948 -6.31 -12.30 3.84
C LYS A 948 -6.69 -11.22 2.82
N PHE A 949 -6.52 -9.93 3.15
CA PHE A 949 -6.72 -8.86 2.18
C PHE A 949 -5.73 -8.95 1.01
N LEU A 950 -4.44 -9.17 1.29
CA LEU A 950 -3.42 -9.31 0.26
C LEU A 950 -3.72 -10.48 -0.69
N TYR A 951 -4.14 -11.65 -0.19
CA TYR A 951 -4.42 -12.82 -1.03
C TYR A 951 -5.82 -12.86 -1.66
N ASN A 952 -6.87 -12.41 -0.96
CA ASN A 952 -8.27 -12.63 -1.36
C ASN A 952 -9.08 -11.32 -1.56
N GLY A 953 -8.54 -10.15 -1.21
CA GLY A 953 -9.22 -8.86 -1.35
C GLY A 953 -9.22 -8.30 -2.77
N ASP A 954 -10.08 -7.31 -3.01
CA ASP A 954 -10.22 -6.57 -4.28
C ASP A 954 -10.79 -5.16 -4.03
N ASP A 955 -11.22 -4.44 -5.08
CA ASP A 955 -11.75 -3.07 -4.99
C ASP A 955 -13.01 -2.96 -4.10
N ARG A 956 -13.75 -4.05 -3.85
CA ARG A 956 -14.86 -4.06 -2.87
C ARG A 956 -14.38 -3.81 -1.43
N ASN A 957 -13.15 -4.20 -1.10
CA ASN A 957 -12.58 -4.04 0.24
C ASN A 957 -11.94 -2.66 0.47
N ILE A 958 -11.76 -1.85 -0.57
CA ILE A 958 -11.08 -0.54 -0.51
C ILE A 958 -12.14 0.55 -0.30
N ALA A 959 -12.62 0.65 0.94
CA ALA A 959 -13.75 1.50 1.32
C ALA A 959 -13.52 3.00 1.03
N ARG A 960 -12.27 3.48 1.20
CA ARG A 960 -11.85 4.85 0.88
C ARG A 960 -10.43 4.91 0.31
N VAL A 961 -10.19 5.91 -0.53
CA VAL A 961 -8.88 6.22 -1.12
C VAL A 961 -8.58 7.70 -0.89
N TYR A 962 -7.38 7.97 -0.40
CA TYR A 962 -6.85 9.30 -0.12
C TYR A 962 -5.56 9.54 -0.91
N VAL A 963 -5.41 10.73 -1.48
CA VAL A 963 -4.18 11.20 -2.15
C VAL A 963 -3.86 12.59 -1.64
N ALA A 964 -2.65 12.78 -1.08
CA ALA A 964 -2.20 14.01 -0.45
C ALA A 964 -3.24 14.62 0.53
N GLY A 965 -3.87 13.80 1.38
CA GLY A 965 -4.91 14.26 2.32
C GLY A 965 -6.32 14.34 1.74
N HIS A 966 -6.49 14.43 0.42
CA HIS A 966 -7.79 14.55 -0.23
C HIS A 966 -8.44 13.18 -0.43
N ARG A 967 -9.68 12.99 0.06
CA ARG A 967 -10.47 11.76 -0.16
C ARG A 967 -10.99 11.70 -1.60
N ILE A 968 -10.28 10.99 -2.45
CA ILE A 968 -10.62 10.79 -3.88
C ILE A 968 -11.78 9.81 -4.07
N LEU A 969 -11.92 8.82 -3.18
CA LEU A 969 -12.98 7.81 -3.25
C LEU A 969 -13.58 7.51 -1.88
N ASP A 970 -14.91 7.33 -1.82
CA ASP A 970 -15.64 6.78 -0.68
C ASP A 970 -16.79 5.89 -1.17
N LEU A 971 -16.55 4.59 -1.24
CA LEU A 971 -17.53 3.60 -1.73
C LEU A 971 -18.63 3.31 -0.69
N HIS A 972 -18.35 3.49 0.59
CA HIS A 972 -19.27 3.12 1.68
C HIS A 972 -20.21 4.24 2.11
N SER A 973 -19.94 5.49 1.67
CA SER A 973 -20.78 6.68 1.87
C SER A 973 -22.28 6.50 1.59
N LYS A 974 -22.65 5.66 0.61
CA LYS A 974 -24.04 5.50 0.15
C LYS A 974 -24.97 4.70 1.07
N ASN A 975 -24.46 4.07 2.14
CA ASN A 975 -25.24 3.14 2.98
C ASN A 975 -25.46 3.61 4.45
N LEU A 976 -25.28 4.90 4.76
CA LEU A 976 -25.40 5.45 6.12
C LEU A 976 -26.64 6.36 6.31
N HIS A 977 -27.86 5.80 6.14
CA HIS A 977 -29.15 6.45 6.39
C HIS A 977 -30.15 5.59 7.21
#